data_AF-A0AAD7EQ31-F1
#
_entry.id   AF-A0AAD7EQ31-F1
#
_cell.length_a   1.000
_cell.length_b   1.000
_cell.length_c   1.000
_cell.angle_alpha   90.00
_cell.angle_beta   90.00
_cell.angle_gamma   90.00
#
_symmetry.space_group_name_H-M   'P 1'
#
loop_
_entity.id
_entity.type
_entity.pdbx_description
1 polymer ?
#
loop_
_entity_poly.entity_id
_entity_poly.type
_entity_poly.pdbx_seq_one_letter_code
_entity_poly.pdbx_strand_id
1 'polypeptide(L)'
;MTQNTFPVATPIPHHLVTEVLDKSANNWPLWEKRVLSCLTIVGLEGYTCGDVPCPDSTVDPVGAMNWHTNDRAIVSFLTLKASRSEQEFIAPYAAAGTRAVWDALVTRHFDATLQIRLLREAFSVRYGAEPPAVTSARIDALATRILALGPINKTTLVSAAMVNAVQGDLENFASERRRTSSSRHPQRNVDLENSAEQAAISAVATERSTLLHVLSPAVSNFLRSTQESNETEWTRLMELLFQVLGRLDAISIAPGWDQAISVKQNATAEVQKLLTSLESWVPATTTVDGGTPQAPGAGEEEQKALASIAAEMTKVRDELAPAVSDYLQQEPDDTQRKSLIGLLVQSLMRLDKTAMQAHWEGRIERRRAVEEVLRLLTTLEWLPASESGADPSHGISREEQDVIDRIESEMSNVEKALAPAVATFPRSTPQQTDERELKDLSRSLFDAVQRLDSTRINLDWEHARNARRNAVRAVEALQSQLDALPSCTEEQDTLKKIEAHRSHVQFLYFPAVSAYLGNPNEKERLRLSELLFQALERLDGIMLQPGWKKARAQRKEAVNEVQRLQDNLAPKSPPNYTAASAPTAPPVRPPQNNTQREQKVQKVLASERSKITLLSLAVQYYLEKPNEKERARLSDLLLQATERLDRLPVESGWEICTQEKHKAYTELQELQDKIV
;
A
#
# COMPACT_ATOMS: atom_id res chain seq x y z
N MET A 1 -41.75 -8.37 23.28
CA MET A 1 -41.20 -8.79 21.98
C MET A 1 -42.21 -8.42 20.91
N THR A 2 -41.93 -7.38 20.11
CA THR A 2 -42.69 -7.12 18.88
C THR A 2 -42.29 -8.16 17.84
N GLN A 3 -43.23 -8.98 17.38
CA GLN A 3 -42.98 -9.89 16.27
C GLN A 3 -42.78 -9.05 15.01
N ASN A 4 -41.52 -8.95 14.55
CA ASN A 4 -41.19 -8.39 13.23
C ASN A 4 -41.68 -9.37 12.16
N THR A 5 -42.98 -9.33 11.89
CA THR A 5 -43.59 -10.05 10.77
C THR A 5 -43.04 -9.45 9.48
N PHE A 6 -42.27 -10.24 8.74
CA PHE A 6 -41.86 -9.87 7.38
C PHE A 6 -43.12 -9.64 6.54
N PRO A 7 -43.38 -8.42 6.02
CA PRO A 7 -44.54 -8.20 5.18
C PRO A 7 -44.36 -8.98 3.86
N VAL A 8 -45.46 -9.56 3.36
CA VAL A 8 -45.52 -9.98 1.97
C VAL A 8 -45.31 -8.75 1.10
N ALA A 9 -44.37 -8.82 0.16
CA ALA A 9 -43.96 -7.66 -0.60
C ALA A 9 -45.09 -7.08 -1.46
N THR A 10 -45.01 -5.77 -1.71
CA THR A 10 -45.87 -5.14 -2.71
C THR A 10 -45.57 -5.69 -4.11
N PRO A 11 -46.55 -5.72 -5.03
CA PRO A 11 -46.33 -6.24 -6.39
C PRO A 11 -45.18 -5.53 -7.09
N ILE A 12 -44.18 -6.28 -7.55
CA ILE A 12 -43.00 -5.72 -8.21
C ILE A 12 -43.44 -4.89 -9.44
N PRO A 13 -43.06 -3.60 -9.54
CA PRO A 13 -43.52 -2.69 -10.58
C PRO A 13 -42.86 -2.99 -11.94
N HIS A 14 -43.28 -4.09 -12.56
CA HIS A 14 -42.67 -4.67 -13.74
C HIS A 14 -42.64 -3.77 -14.99
N HIS A 15 -43.38 -2.66 -15.01
CA HIS A 15 -43.35 -1.67 -16.08
C HIS A 15 -42.08 -0.78 -16.05
N LEU A 16 -41.39 -0.70 -14.91
CA LEU A 16 -40.17 0.10 -14.75
C LEU A 16 -38.92 -0.55 -15.39
N VAL A 17 -38.94 -1.87 -15.61
CA VAL A 17 -37.93 -2.58 -16.40
C VAL A 17 -38.51 -2.88 -17.78
N THR A 18 -38.25 -2.02 -18.76
CA THR A 18 -38.74 -2.20 -20.14
C THR A 18 -37.85 -3.14 -20.95
N GLU A 19 -36.57 -3.28 -20.58
CA GLU A 19 -35.63 -4.20 -21.20
C GLU A 19 -35.91 -5.66 -20.85
N VAL A 20 -35.69 -6.53 -21.84
CA VAL A 20 -35.61 -7.98 -21.66
C VAL A 20 -34.12 -8.35 -21.71
N LEU A 21 -33.60 -9.04 -20.69
CA LEU A 21 -32.20 -9.46 -20.62
C LEU A 21 -31.88 -10.40 -21.77
N ASP A 22 -30.84 -10.09 -22.54
CA ASP A 22 -30.39 -10.93 -23.64
C ASP A 22 -28.86 -10.85 -23.79
N LYS A 23 -28.19 -12.01 -23.71
CA LYS A 23 -26.73 -12.12 -23.84
C LYS A 23 -26.21 -11.67 -25.20
N SER A 24 -27.02 -11.76 -26.26
CA SER A 24 -26.68 -11.27 -27.60
C SER A 24 -26.83 -9.76 -27.72
N ALA A 25 -27.80 -9.15 -27.02
CA ALA A 25 -27.98 -7.70 -26.97
C ALA A 25 -26.93 -6.98 -26.10
N ASN A 26 -26.25 -7.72 -25.21
CA ASN A 26 -25.24 -7.17 -24.30
C ASN A 26 -25.80 -5.97 -23.49
N ASN A 27 -27.00 -6.18 -22.93
CA ASN A 27 -27.73 -5.16 -22.18
C ASN A 27 -27.64 -5.34 -20.65
N TRP A 28 -26.85 -6.31 -20.17
CA TRP A 28 -26.69 -6.64 -18.75
C TRP A 28 -26.52 -5.40 -17.83
N PRO A 29 -25.56 -4.48 -18.03
CA PRO A 29 -25.34 -3.39 -17.08
C PRO A 29 -26.53 -2.42 -16.94
N LEU A 30 -27.31 -2.25 -18.02
CA LEU A 30 -28.52 -1.41 -18.00
C LEU A 30 -29.69 -2.16 -17.35
N TRP A 31 -29.85 -3.45 -17.68
CA TRP A 31 -30.88 -4.32 -17.15
C TRP A 31 -30.70 -4.52 -15.63
N GLU A 32 -29.50 -4.87 -15.20
CA GLU A 32 -29.10 -5.05 -13.80
C GLU A 32 -29.43 -3.81 -12.98
N LYS A 33 -28.96 -2.63 -13.42
CA LYS A 33 -29.23 -1.36 -12.73
C LYS A 33 -30.72 -1.09 -12.57
N ARG A 34 -31.54 -1.39 -13.59
CA ARG A 34 -33.00 -1.17 -13.53
C ARG A 34 -33.70 -2.20 -12.67
N VAL A 35 -33.30 -3.48 -12.74
CA VAL A 35 -33.82 -4.54 -11.88
C VAL A 35 -33.53 -4.26 -10.42
N LEU A 36 -32.27 -3.96 -10.07
CA LEU A 36 -31.89 -3.58 -8.71
C LEU A 36 -32.70 -2.37 -8.26
N SER A 37 -32.74 -1.27 -9.03
CA SER A 37 -33.56 -0.09 -8.69
C SER A 37 -35.03 -0.43 -8.41
N CYS A 38 -35.63 -1.36 -9.17
CA CYS A 38 -37.00 -1.80 -8.94
C CYS A 38 -37.14 -2.63 -7.65
N LEU A 39 -36.17 -3.49 -7.34
CA LEU A 39 -36.13 -4.27 -6.10
C LEU A 39 -35.88 -3.37 -4.88
N THR A 40 -35.00 -2.37 -4.98
CA THR A 40 -34.77 -1.36 -3.93
C THR A 40 -36.06 -0.61 -3.58
N ILE A 41 -36.82 -0.17 -4.60
CA ILE A 41 -38.11 0.54 -4.41
C ILE A 41 -39.13 -0.28 -3.62
N VAL A 42 -39.14 -1.61 -3.77
CA VAL A 42 -40.04 -2.51 -3.01
C VAL A 42 -39.39 -3.17 -1.79
N GLY A 43 -38.15 -2.81 -1.44
CA GLY A 43 -37.43 -3.35 -0.29
C GLY A 43 -36.96 -4.81 -0.43
N LEU A 44 -36.74 -5.30 -1.66
CA LEU A 44 -36.39 -6.68 -1.98
C LEU A 44 -34.95 -6.91 -2.47
N GLU A 45 -34.13 -5.86 -2.58
CA GLU A 45 -32.75 -5.94 -3.07
C GLU A 45 -31.86 -6.91 -2.26
N GLY A 46 -32.07 -7.01 -0.94
CA GLY A 46 -31.31 -7.93 -0.09
C GLY A 46 -31.45 -9.42 -0.46
N TYR A 47 -32.48 -9.82 -1.22
CA TYR A 47 -32.62 -11.20 -1.71
C TYR A 47 -31.65 -11.53 -2.86
N THR A 48 -31.23 -10.53 -3.66
CA THR A 48 -30.17 -10.72 -4.66
C THR A 48 -28.78 -10.74 -4.03
N CYS A 49 -28.59 -10.04 -2.91
CA CYS A 49 -27.33 -10.05 -2.15
C CYS A 49 -27.19 -11.27 -1.23
N GLY A 50 -28.30 -11.85 -0.76
CA GLY A 50 -28.31 -12.91 0.26
C GLY A 50 -28.38 -12.37 1.70
N ASP A 51 -28.50 -11.06 1.88
CA ASP A 51 -28.51 -10.35 3.17
C ASP A 51 -29.77 -10.63 4.01
N VAL A 52 -30.82 -11.17 3.38
CA VAL A 52 -32.07 -11.54 4.05
C VAL A 52 -32.09 -13.06 4.28
N PRO A 53 -31.65 -13.57 5.44
CA PRO A 53 -31.72 -15.00 5.74
C PRO A 53 -33.19 -15.45 5.86
N CYS A 54 -33.48 -16.67 5.45
CA CYS A 54 -34.80 -17.27 5.70
C CYS A 54 -35.00 -17.50 7.21
N PRO A 55 -36.11 -17.04 7.81
CA PRO A 55 -36.46 -17.39 9.18
C PRO A 55 -36.61 -18.91 9.37
N ASP A 56 -36.31 -19.41 10.56
CA ASP A 56 -36.57 -20.81 10.92
C ASP A 56 -38.08 -21.07 10.95
N SER A 57 -38.56 -21.92 10.03
CA SER A 57 -39.96 -22.31 9.90
C SER A 57 -40.59 -22.92 11.17
N THR A 58 -39.78 -23.43 12.11
CA THR A 58 -40.25 -23.97 13.39
C THR A 58 -40.49 -22.88 14.45
N VAL A 59 -39.78 -21.75 14.34
CA VAL A 59 -39.85 -20.61 15.28
C VAL A 59 -40.77 -19.51 14.74
N ASP A 60 -40.68 -19.20 13.44
CA ASP A 60 -41.53 -18.24 12.73
C ASP A 60 -42.00 -18.83 11.38
N PRO A 61 -43.05 -19.68 11.37
CA PRO A 61 -43.60 -20.25 10.13
C PRO A 61 -44.19 -19.18 9.20
N VAL A 62 -44.61 -18.03 9.72
CA VAL A 62 -45.21 -16.95 8.90
C VAL A 62 -44.10 -16.15 8.20
N GLY A 63 -43.05 -15.78 8.92
CA GLY A 63 -41.86 -15.16 8.34
C GLY A 63 -41.20 -16.03 7.28
N ALA A 64 -41.04 -17.34 7.55
CA ALA A 64 -40.52 -18.29 6.57
C ALA A 64 -41.40 -18.40 5.31
N MET A 65 -42.74 -18.47 5.46
CA MET A 65 -43.67 -18.49 4.34
C MET A 65 -43.61 -17.19 3.51
N ASN A 66 -43.52 -16.04 4.17
CA ASN A 66 -43.44 -14.74 3.50
C ASN A 66 -42.09 -14.57 2.78
N TRP A 67 -40.99 -15.02 3.37
CA TRP A 67 -39.67 -15.08 2.74
C TRP A 67 -39.70 -15.93 1.46
N HIS A 68 -40.21 -17.17 1.53
CA HIS A 68 -40.36 -18.04 0.35
C HIS A 68 -41.33 -17.52 -0.71
N THR A 69 -42.27 -16.65 -0.33
CA THR A 69 -43.21 -16.02 -1.26
C THR A 69 -42.53 -14.87 -2.01
N ASN A 70 -41.80 -14.02 -1.28
CA ASN A 70 -41.02 -12.93 -1.86
C ASN A 70 -39.90 -13.46 -2.78
N ASP A 71 -39.15 -14.46 -2.33
CA ASP A 71 -38.09 -15.11 -3.12
C ASP A 71 -38.62 -15.66 -4.46
N ARG A 72 -39.71 -16.43 -4.43
CA ARG A 72 -40.35 -16.95 -5.66
C ARG A 72 -40.91 -15.84 -6.55
N ALA A 73 -41.40 -14.74 -5.98
CA ALA A 73 -41.86 -13.59 -6.75
C ALA A 73 -40.71 -12.91 -7.51
N ILE A 74 -39.53 -12.77 -6.88
CA ILE A 74 -38.33 -12.22 -7.53
C ILE A 74 -37.81 -13.17 -8.61
N VAL A 75 -37.65 -14.46 -8.33
CA VAL A 75 -37.26 -15.46 -9.35
C VAL A 75 -38.19 -15.42 -10.57
N SER A 76 -39.50 -15.33 -10.34
CA SER A 76 -40.50 -15.20 -11.40
C SER A 76 -40.35 -13.89 -12.19
N PHE A 77 -40.06 -12.78 -11.49
CA PHE A 77 -39.81 -11.48 -12.11
C PHE A 77 -38.53 -11.45 -12.96
N LEU A 78 -37.42 -11.98 -12.45
CA LEU A 78 -36.16 -12.10 -13.20
C LEU A 78 -36.35 -12.95 -14.46
N THR A 79 -37.06 -14.06 -14.35
CA THR A 79 -37.41 -14.94 -15.47
C THR A 79 -38.29 -14.22 -16.49
N LEU A 80 -39.34 -13.50 -16.06
CA LEU A 80 -40.22 -12.71 -16.93
C LEU A 80 -39.48 -11.57 -17.64
N LYS A 81 -38.41 -11.05 -17.04
CA LYS A 81 -37.54 -10.00 -17.60
C LYS A 81 -36.32 -10.54 -18.34
N ALA A 82 -36.29 -11.82 -18.65
CA ALA A 82 -35.23 -12.47 -19.43
C ALA A 82 -35.75 -12.98 -20.78
N SER A 83 -34.90 -13.00 -21.82
CA SER A 83 -35.25 -13.56 -23.13
C SER A 83 -35.37 -15.08 -23.02
N ARG A 84 -35.99 -15.74 -24.01
CA ARG A 84 -36.24 -17.19 -23.93
C ARG A 84 -34.98 -18.02 -23.66
N SER A 85 -33.85 -17.68 -24.28
CA SER A 85 -32.56 -18.36 -24.05
C SER A 85 -31.98 -18.11 -22.65
N GLU A 86 -32.33 -16.98 -22.03
CA GLU A 86 -31.95 -16.66 -20.66
C GLU A 86 -32.92 -17.29 -19.65
N GLN A 87 -34.21 -17.43 -19.96
CA GLN A 87 -35.18 -18.21 -19.17
C GLN A 87 -34.80 -19.70 -19.10
N GLU A 88 -34.42 -20.29 -20.24
CA GLU A 88 -33.91 -21.66 -20.33
C GLU A 88 -32.61 -21.83 -19.52
N PHE A 89 -31.79 -20.77 -19.38
CA PHE A 89 -30.60 -20.76 -18.52
C PHE A 89 -30.92 -20.56 -17.03
N ILE A 90 -31.94 -19.76 -16.68
CA ILE A 90 -32.35 -19.51 -15.28
C ILE A 90 -33.00 -20.76 -14.65
N ALA A 91 -33.75 -21.55 -15.43
CA ALA A 91 -34.58 -22.64 -14.94
C ALA A 91 -33.89 -23.64 -13.98
N PRO A 92 -32.63 -24.09 -14.19
CA PRO A 92 -31.93 -24.99 -13.26
C PRO A 92 -31.64 -24.36 -11.88
N TYR A 93 -31.50 -23.03 -11.81
CA TYR A 93 -31.17 -22.30 -10.59
C TYR A 93 -32.40 -21.82 -9.82
N ALA A 94 -33.56 -21.72 -10.49
CA ALA A 94 -34.81 -21.21 -9.91
C ALA A 94 -35.26 -21.96 -8.64
N ALA A 95 -34.94 -23.25 -8.51
CA ALA A 95 -35.26 -24.06 -7.32
C ALA A 95 -34.37 -23.74 -6.10
N ALA A 96 -33.20 -23.11 -6.30
CA ALA A 96 -32.28 -22.70 -5.25
C ALA A 96 -32.46 -21.23 -4.80
N GLY A 97 -33.49 -20.55 -5.34
CA GLY A 97 -33.90 -19.21 -4.93
C GLY A 97 -33.18 -18.06 -5.66
N THR A 98 -33.56 -16.84 -5.30
CA THR A 98 -33.15 -15.57 -5.95
C THR A 98 -31.65 -15.43 -6.04
N ARG A 99 -30.92 -15.70 -4.94
CA ARG A 99 -29.47 -15.55 -4.89
C ARG A 99 -28.76 -16.44 -5.90
N ALA A 100 -29.15 -17.72 -6.01
CA ALA A 100 -28.56 -18.66 -6.96
C ALA A 100 -28.84 -18.26 -8.41
N VAL A 101 -30.04 -17.75 -8.71
CA VAL A 101 -30.39 -17.19 -10.02
C VAL A 101 -29.55 -15.94 -10.33
N TRP A 102 -29.38 -15.05 -9.36
CA TRP A 102 -28.61 -13.81 -9.51
C TRP A 102 -27.14 -14.10 -9.76
N ASP A 103 -26.49 -14.94 -8.95
CA ASP A 103 -25.09 -15.32 -9.11
C ASP A 103 -24.83 -16.03 -10.46
N ALA A 104 -25.75 -16.89 -10.89
CA ALA A 104 -25.67 -17.55 -12.20
C ALA A 104 -25.77 -16.54 -13.36
N LEU A 105 -26.66 -15.54 -13.25
CA LEU A 105 -26.80 -14.47 -14.22
C LEU A 105 -25.58 -13.55 -14.25
N VAL A 106 -25.09 -13.10 -13.09
CA VAL A 106 -23.83 -12.34 -12.97
C VAL A 106 -22.70 -13.12 -13.63
N THR A 107 -22.48 -14.38 -13.27
CA THR A 107 -21.41 -15.22 -13.87
C THR A 107 -21.56 -15.38 -15.38
N ARG A 108 -22.80 -15.46 -15.88
CA ARG A 108 -23.08 -15.63 -17.31
C ARG A 108 -22.85 -14.37 -18.13
N HIS A 109 -23.13 -13.20 -17.60
CA HIS A 109 -23.08 -11.93 -18.33
C HIS A 109 -21.81 -11.12 -18.02
N PHE A 110 -21.28 -11.22 -16.82
CA PHE A 110 -20.01 -10.61 -16.38
C PHE A 110 -18.80 -11.47 -16.82
N ASP A 111 -18.56 -11.52 -18.12
CA ASP A 111 -17.43 -12.23 -18.73
C ASP A 111 -16.39 -11.21 -19.26
N ALA A 112 -15.10 -11.42 -18.97
CA ALA A 112 -14.02 -10.62 -19.54
C ALA A 112 -14.03 -10.59 -21.08
N THR A 113 -14.55 -11.64 -21.75
CA THR A 113 -14.73 -11.62 -23.22
C THR A 113 -15.77 -10.60 -23.69
N LEU A 114 -16.67 -10.14 -22.81
CA LEU A 114 -17.63 -9.07 -23.08
C LEU A 114 -16.94 -7.71 -23.09
N GLN A 115 -16.06 -7.45 -22.11
CA GLN A 115 -15.26 -6.23 -22.05
C GLN A 115 -14.29 -6.13 -23.25
N ILE A 116 -13.67 -7.25 -23.65
CA ILE A 116 -12.86 -7.33 -24.88
C ILE A 116 -13.70 -7.04 -26.14
N ARG A 117 -14.93 -7.58 -26.22
CA ARG A 117 -15.84 -7.33 -27.36
C ARG A 117 -16.28 -5.87 -27.45
N LEU A 118 -16.62 -5.24 -26.33
CA LEU A 118 -16.98 -3.82 -26.29
C LEU A 118 -15.80 -2.91 -26.59
N LEU A 119 -14.60 -3.23 -26.09
CA LEU A 119 -13.36 -2.51 -26.44
C LEU A 119 -13.09 -2.59 -27.95
N ARG A 120 -13.26 -3.77 -28.56
CA ARG A 120 -13.16 -3.94 -30.01
C ARG A 120 -14.22 -3.13 -30.76
N GLU A 121 -15.47 -3.13 -30.30
CA GLU A 121 -16.54 -2.32 -30.88
C GLU A 121 -16.18 -0.83 -30.84
N ALA A 122 -15.75 -0.31 -29.69
CA ALA A 122 -15.27 1.06 -29.53
C ALA A 122 -14.07 1.37 -30.45
N PHE A 123 -13.07 0.47 -30.53
CA PHE A 123 -11.94 0.59 -31.44
C PHE A 123 -12.29 0.43 -32.93
N SER A 124 -13.50 -0.01 -33.27
CA SER A 124 -14.01 -0.04 -34.65
C SER A 124 -14.74 1.24 -35.05
N VAL A 125 -15.21 2.05 -34.10
CA VAL A 125 -15.89 3.33 -34.38
C VAL A 125 -14.91 4.32 -35.01
N ARG A 126 -15.32 4.94 -36.13
CA ARG A 126 -14.57 5.99 -36.83
C ARG A 126 -15.47 7.21 -37.01
N TYR A 127 -14.88 8.40 -36.96
CA TYR A 127 -15.53 9.60 -37.49
C TYR A 127 -15.62 9.45 -39.02
N GLY A 128 -16.84 9.48 -39.56
CA GLY A 128 -17.14 9.25 -40.97
C GLY A 128 -18.07 10.31 -41.53
N ALA A 129 -19.03 9.90 -42.37
CA ALA A 129 -20.05 10.81 -42.92
C ALA A 129 -21.16 11.19 -41.90
N GLU A 130 -21.27 10.48 -40.78
CA GLU A 130 -22.19 10.81 -39.68
C GLU A 130 -21.73 12.09 -38.94
N PRO A 131 -22.64 12.93 -38.41
CA PRO A 131 -22.26 14.08 -37.60
C PRO A 131 -21.37 13.67 -36.41
N PRO A 132 -20.28 14.40 -36.12
CA PRO A 132 -19.35 14.02 -35.05
C PRO A 132 -20.03 13.76 -33.71
N ALA A 133 -21.03 14.55 -33.32
CA ALA A 133 -21.79 14.38 -32.08
C ALA A 133 -22.43 12.97 -31.93
N VAL A 134 -22.95 12.39 -33.02
CA VAL A 134 -23.54 11.03 -33.02
C VAL A 134 -22.45 9.98 -32.81
N THR A 135 -21.30 10.16 -33.47
CA THR A 135 -20.14 9.28 -33.30
C THR A 135 -19.58 9.35 -31.88
N SER A 136 -19.42 10.56 -31.33
CA SER A 136 -18.95 10.78 -29.96
C SER A 136 -19.90 10.17 -28.93
N ALA A 137 -21.22 10.34 -29.08
CA ALA A 137 -22.22 9.73 -28.20
C ALA A 137 -22.18 8.19 -28.25
N ARG A 138 -21.92 7.58 -29.43
CA ARG A 138 -21.72 6.12 -29.55
C ARG A 138 -20.44 5.67 -28.83
N ILE A 139 -19.35 6.43 -28.92
CA ILE A 139 -18.10 6.14 -28.20
C ILE A 139 -18.31 6.23 -26.68
N ASP A 140 -18.98 7.28 -26.21
CA ASP A 140 -19.28 7.51 -24.79
C ASP A 140 -20.18 6.41 -24.19
N ALA A 141 -21.23 6.00 -24.92
CA ALA A 141 -22.09 4.89 -24.54
C ALA A 141 -21.32 3.55 -24.45
N LEU A 142 -20.36 3.31 -25.37
CA LEU A 142 -19.49 2.13 -25.31
C LEU A 142 -18.49 2.21 -24.15
N ALA A 143 -17.85 3.36 -23.93
CA ALA A 143 -16.94 3.57 -22.80
C ALA A 143 -17.66 3.36 -21.46
N THR A 144 -18.85 3.91 -21.29
CA THR A 144 -19.71 3.70 -20.11
C THR A 144 -20.00 2.22 -19.88
N ARG A 145 -20.33 1.45 -20.94
CA ARG A 145 -20.56 -0.01 -20.85
C ARG A 145 -19.28 -0.79 -20.51
N ILE A 146 -18.12 -0.39 -21.04
CA ILE A 146 -16.83 -1.02 -20.76
C ILE A 146 -16.44 -0.83 -19.29
N LEU A 147 -16.62 0.38 -18.74
CA LEU A 147 -16.29 0.72 -17.35
C LEU A 147 -17.30 0.13 -16.35
N ALA A 148 -18.57 -0.05 -16.75
CA ALA A 148 -19.57 -0.75 -15.93
C ALA A 148 -19.25 -2.25 -15.75
N LEU A 149 -18.42 -2.85 -16.61
CA LEU A 149 -17.88 -4.22 -16.43
C LEU A 149 -16.63 -4.26 -15.52
N GLY A 150 -16.35 -3.19 -14.77
CA GLY A 150 -15.20 -3.09 -13.87
C GLY A 150 -13.92 -2.56 -14.54
N PRO A 151 -12.80 -2.47 -13.79
CA PRO A 151 -11.56 -1.89 -14.28
C PRO A 151 -10.93 -2.73 -15.41
N ILE A 152 -10.53 -2.05 -16.49
CA ILE A 152 -9.86 -2.68 -17.63
C ILE A 152 -8.46 -3.13 -17.20
N ASN A 153 -8.27 -4.44 -16.97
CA ASN A 153 -6.96 -4.99 -16.65
C ASN A 153 -6.07 -5.09 -17.90
N LYS A 154 -4.74 -5.20 -17.69
CA LYS A 154 -3.72 -5.29 -18.75
C LYS A 154 -4.04 -6.39 -19.77
N THR A 155 -4.47 -7.57 -19.32
CA THR A 155 -4.77 -8.72 -20.16
C THR A 155 -5.95 -8.45 -21.11
N THR A 156 -7.00 -7.81 -20.61
CA THR A 156 -8.18 -7.40 -21.39
C THR A 156 -7.80 -6.36 -22.45
N LEU A 157 -7.04 -5.33 -22.06
CA LEU A 157 -6.60 -4.28 -22.98
C LEU A 157 -5.69 -4.82 -24.08
N VAL A 158 -4.70 -5.65 -23.73
CA VAL A 158 -3.81 -6.31 -24.69
C VAL A 158 -4.59 -7.24 -25.63
N SER A 159 -5.53 -8.03 -25.11
CA SER A 159 -6.37 -8.91 -25.92
C SER A 159 -7.24 -8.13 -26.90
N ALA A 160 -7.85 -7.03 -26.47
CA ALA A 160 -8.64 -6.15 -27.34
C ALA A 160 -7.76 -5.48 -28.42
N ALA A 161 -6.57 -5.01 -28.05
CA ALA A 161 -5.61 -4.43 -28.99
C ALA A 161 -5.12 -5.45 -30.02
N MET A 162 -4.81 -6.69 -29.61
CA MET A 162 -4.44 -7.78 -30.51
C MET A 162 -5.57 -8.12 -31.49
N VAL A 163 -6.80 -8.27 -31.00
CA VAL A 163 -7.98 -8.58 -31.84
C VAL A 163 -8.26 -7.44 -32.84
N ASN A 164 -8.07 -6.18 -32.43
CA ASN A 164 -8.21 -5.02 -33.31
C ASN A 164 -7.06 -4.94 -34.35
N ALA A 165 -5.82 -5.26 -33.98
CA ALA A 165 -4.68 -5.31 -34.90
C ALA A 165 -4.84 -6.40 -35.97
N VAL A 166 -5.33 -7.58 -35.60
CA VAL A 166 -5.61 -8.69 -36.52
C VAL A 166 -6.78 -8.36 -37.47
N GLN A 167 -7.61 -7.35 -37.18
CA GLN A 167 -8.77 -7.02 -38.00
C GLN A 167 -8.42 -6.42 -39.38
N GLY A 168 -7.19 -5.95 -39.59
CA GLY A 168 -6.68 -5.59 -40.91
C GLY A 168 -6.21 -6.77 -41.77
N ASP A 169 -5.98 -7.94 -41.17
CA ASP A 169 -5.24 -9.06 -41.78
C ASP A 169 -5.94 -10.42 -41.53
N LEU A 170 -7.24 -10.37 -41.24
CA LEU A 170 -7.99 -11.49 -40.66
C LEU A 170 -8.18 -12.65 -41.65
N GLU A 171 -8.13 -12.39 -42.96
CA GLU A 171 -8.11 -13.42 -44.01
C GLU A 171 -6.80 -14.21 -44.01
N ASN A 172 -5.65 -13.53 -43.90
CA ASN A 172 -4.33 -14.16 -43.78
C ASN A 172 -4.27 -15.02 -42.51
N PHE A 173 -4.69 -14.49 -41.36
CA PHE A 173 -4.73 -15.25 -40.11
C PHE A 173 -5.71 -16.44 -40.14
N ALA A 174 -6.86 -16.32 -40.81
CA ALA A 174 -7.80 -17.43 -40.98
C ALA A 174 -7.25 -18.52 -41.90
N SER A 175 -6.52 -18.17 -42.96
CA SER A 175 -5.85 -19.13 -43.84
C SER A 175 -4.72 -19.87 -43.12
N GLU A 176 -3.92 -19.18 -42.30
CA GLU A 176 -2.86 -19.78 -41.49
C GLU A 176 -3.40 -20.67 -40.36
N ARG A 177 -4.55 -20.28 -39.77
CA ARG A 177 -5.27 -21.13 -38.81
C ARG A 177 -5.86 -22.38 -39.45
N ARG A 178 -6.33 -22.32 -40.70
CA ARG A 178 -6.80 -23.51 -41.44
C ARG A 178 -5.65 -24.46 -41.79
N ARG A 179 -4.48 -23.94 -42.15
CA ARG A 179 -3.24 -24.73 -42.33
C ARG A 179 -2.84 -25.46 -41.04
N THR A 180 -2.87 -24.77 -39.90
CA THR A 180 -2.46 -25.33 -38.60
C THR A 180 -3.52 -26.19 -37.90
N SER A 181 -4.80 -26.12 -38.29
CA SER A 181 -5.89 -26.88 -37.64
C SER A 181 -6.09 -28.30 -38.17
N SER A 182 -5.42 -28.69 -39.27
CA SER A 182 -5.56 -30.02 -39.87
C SER A 182 -4.70 -31.11 -39.20
N SER A 183 -3.98 -30.77 -38.13
CA SER A 183 -3.23 -31.74 -37.31
C SER A 183 -3.63 -31.62 -35.83
N ARG A 184 -4.37 -32.61 -35.34
CA ARG A 184 -4.69 -32.79 -33.92
C ARG A 184 -4.13 -34.14 -33.45
N HIS A 185 -2.96 -34.09 -32.82
CA HIS A 185 -2.41 -35.21 -32.05
C HIS A 185 -2.06 -34.75 -30.62
N PRO A 186 -2.10 -35.66 -29.63
CA PRO A 186 -1.88 -35.34 -28.22
C PRO A 186 -0.44 -34.94 -27.86
N GLN A 187 0.52 -35.07 -28.78
CA GLN A 187 1.92 -34.65 -28.61
C GLN A 187 2.08 -33.16 -28.21
N ARG A 188 1.16 -32.30 -28.67
CA ARG A 188 1.33 -30.84 -28.66
C ARG A 188 1.42 -30.19 -27.28
N ASN A 189 0.85 -30.80 -26.22
CA ASN A 189 1.01 -30.24 -24.87
C ASN A 189 2.44 -30.43 -24.36
N VAL A 190 3.03 -31.59 -24.61
CA VAL A 190 4.44 -31.88 -24.28
C VAL A 190 5.37 -30.93 -25.04
N ASP A 191 5.09 -30.68 -26.34
CA ASP A 191 5.88 -29.73 -27.13
C ASP A 191 5.81 -28.28 -26.60
N LEU A 192 4.66 -27.86 -26.06
CA LEU A 192 4.48 -26.52 -25.48
C LEU A 192 5.12 -26.39 -24.10
N GLU A 193 5.03 -27.41 -23.26
CA GLU A 193 5.68 -27.46 -21.94
C GLU A 193 7.21 -27.47 -22.11
N ASN A 194 7.74 -28.34 -22.99
CA ASN A 194 9.16 -28.38 -23.35
C ASN A 194 9.64 -27.04 -23.93
N SER A 195 8.83 -26.38 -24.78
CA SER A 195 9.19 -25.07 -25.33
C SER A 195 9.23 -23.96 -24.27
N ALA A 196 8.41 -24.06 -23.22
CA ALA A 196 8.39 -23.09 -22.12
C ALA A 196 9.55 -23.32 -21.14
N GLU A 197 9.86 -24.58 -20.81
CA GLU A 197 11.05 -24.93 -20.04
C GLU A 197 12.33 -24.49 -20.76
N GLN A 198 12.44 -24.77 -22.06
CA GLN A 198 13.62 -24.38 -22.85
C GLN A 198 13.78 -22.85 -22.95
N ALA A 199 12.68 -22.09 -22.95
CA ALA A 199 12.74 -20.63 -22.90
C ALA A 199 13.26 -20.12 -21.53
N ALA A 200 12.83 -20.74 -20.42
CA ALA A 200 13.37 -20.44 -19.09
C ALA A 200 14.86 -20.78 -18.98
N ILE A 201 15.28 -21.96 -19.47
CA ILE A 201 16.69 -22.37 -19.54
C ILE A 201 17.51 -21.34 -20.35
N SER A 202 17.00 -20.89 -21.50
CA SER A 202 17.66 -19.89 -22.34
C SER A 202 17.80 -18.53 -21.65
N ALA A 203 16.81 -18.10 -20.86
CA ALA A 203 16.88 -16.87 -20.09
C ALA A 203 17.96 -16.95 -18.99
N VAL A 204 17.98 -18.03 -18.21
CA VAL A 204 19.02 -18.25 -17.18
C VAL A 204 20.41 -18.36 -17.81
N ALA A 205 20.55 -19.05 -18.94
CA ALA A 205 21.81 -19.16 -19.67
C ALA A 205 22.32 -17.79 -20.16
N THR A 206 21.42 -16.86 -20.50
CA THR A 206 21.77 -15.49 -20.90
C THR A 206 22.34 -14.69 -19.73
N GLU A 207 21.69 -14.72 -18.56
CA GLU A 207 22.21 -14.06 -17.35
C GLU A 207 23.52 -14.68 -16.87
N ARG A 208 23.63 -16.02 -16.91
CA ARG A 208 24.88 -16.74 -16.60
C ARG A 208 26.00 -16.39 -17.59
N SER A 209 25.70 -16.21 -18.87
CA SER A 209 26.65 -15.72 -19.87
C SER A 209 27.16 -14.32 -19.52
N THR A 210 26.27 -13.40 -19.10
CA THR A 210 26.67 -12.07 -18.63
C THR A 210 27.56 -12.13 -17.39
N LEU A 211 27.25 -13.01 -16.44
CA LEU A 211 28.10 -13.28 -15.27
C LEU A 211 29.49 -13.77 -15.68
N LEU A 212 29.58 -14.82 -16.49
CA LEU A 212 30.84 -15.48 -16.83
C LEU A 212 31.73 -14.66 -17.78
N HIS A 213 31.15 -13.89 -18.70
CA HIS A 213 31.92 -13.15 -19.71
C HIS A 213 32.15 -11.67 -19.36
N VAL A 214 31.31 -11.05 -18.52
CA VAL A 214 31.46 -9.63 -18.15
C VAL A 214 31.93 -9.48 -16.71
N LEU A 215 31.21 -10.07 -15.75
CA LEU A 215 31.49 -9.82 -14.33
C LEU A 215 32.65 -10.65 -13.79
N SER A 216 32.73 -11.95 -14.08
CA SER A 216 33.82 -12.81 -13.59
C SER A 216 35.21 -12.31 -14.01
N PRO A 217 35.45 -11.84 -15.25
CA PRO A 217 36.73 -11.25 -15.64
C PRO A 217 36.97 -9.88 -14.99
N ALA A 218 35.93 -9.04 -14.85
CA ALA A 218 36.05 -7.74 -14.19
C ALA A 218 36.42 -7.89 -12.70
N VAL A 219 35.74 -8.79 -11.97
CA VAL A 219 36.08 -9.15 -10.58
C VAL A 219 37.48 -9.76 -10.49
N SER A 220 37.87 -10.63 -11.42
CA SER A 220 39.22 -11.23 -11.43
C SER A 220 40.31 -10.19 -11.70
N ASN A 221 40.05 -9.20 -12.55
CA ASN A 221 40.99 -8.10 -12.84
C ASN A 221 41.07 -7.13 -11.66
N PHE A 222 39.92 -6.78 -11.07
CA PHE A 222 39.82 -5.99 -9.86
C PHE A 222 40.65 -6.59 -8.71
N LEU A 223 40.45 -7.88 -8.41
CA LEU A 223 41.18 -8.61 -7.37
C LEU A 223 42.69 -8.77 -7.66
N ARG A 224 43.12 -8.56 -8.91
CA ARG A 224 44.55 -8.53 -9.31
C ARG A 224 45.14 -7.12 -9.35
N SER A 225 44.31 -6.08 -9.32
CA SER A 225 44.77 -4.69 -9.34
C SER A 225 45.35 -4.31 -7.97
N THR A 226 46.55 -3.74 -7.96
CA THR A 226 47.22 -3.32 -6.73
C THR A 226 46.71 -1.95 -6.28
N GLN A 227 45.71 -1.99 -5.40
CA GLN A 227 45.52 -1.10 -4.25
C GLN A 227 46.05 0.34 -4.38
N GLU A 228 45.22 1.27 -4.86
CA GLU A 228 45.23 2.68 -4.41
C GLU A 228 43.99 3.52 -4.80
N SER A 229 43.12 3.11 -5.74
CA SER A 229 41.93 3.92 -6.12
C SER A 229 40.71 3.12 -6.58
N ASN A 230 40.36 2.05 -5.85
CA ASN A 230 39.42 1.02 -6.37
C ASN A 230 38.09 0.86 -5.60
N GLU A 231 37.80 1.65 -4.57
CA GLU A 231 36.54 1.55 -3.80
C GLU A 231 35.28 1.81 -4.65
N THR A 232 35.38 2.72 -5.62
CA THR A 232 34.30 3.02 -6.58
C THR A 232 34.06 1.85 -7.55
N GLU A 233 35.11 1.16 -7.98
CA GLU A 233 35.01 -0.03 -8.82
C GLU A 233 34.46 -1.23 -8.02
N TRP A 234 34.89 -1.41 -6.77
CA TRP A 234 34.34 -2.41 -5.84
C TRP A 234 32.83 -2.24 -5.67
N THR A 235 32.39 -1.02 -5.33
CA THR A 235 30.97 -0.69 -5.12
C THR A 235 30.15 -0.99 -6.36
N ARG A 236 30.66 -0.61 -7.55
CA ARG A 236 30.02 -0.88 -8.83
C ARG A 236 29.94 -2.37 -9.16
N LEU A 237 30.97 -3.16 -8.85
CA LEU A 237 30.97 -4.61 -9.07
C LEU A 237 29.99 -5.32 -8.14
N MET A 238 29.92 -4.92 -6.86
CA MET A 238 28.92 -5.42 -5.91
C MET A 238 27.50 -5.11 -6.40
N GLU A 239 27.21 -3.87 -6.83
CA GLU A 239 25.90 -3.50 -7.37
C GLU A 239 25.51 -4.35 -8.59
N LEU A 240 26.43 -4.54 -9.55
CA LEU A 240 26.17 -5.34 -10.75
C LEU A 240 25.92 -6.83 -10.42
N LEU A 241 26.59 -7.39 -9.42
CA LEU A 241 26.33 -8.76 -8.96
C LEU A 241 24.96 -8.90 -8.29
N PHE A 242 24.55 -7.94 -7.46
CA PHE A 242 23.19 -7.90 -6.89
C PHE A 242 22.11 -7.73 -7.97
N GLN A 243 22.37 -6.93 -9.02
CA GLN A 243 21.46 -6.80 -10.16
C GLN A 243 21.31 -8.11 -10.95
N VAL A 244 22.38 -8.88 -11.15
CA VAL A 244 22.30 -10.23 -11.76
C VAL A 244 21.51 -11.18 -10.87
N LEU A 245 21.77 -11.18 -9.56
CA LEU A 245 21.04 -12.03 -8.60
C LEU A 245 19.53 -11.75 -8.65
N GLY A 246 19.12 -10.48 -8.59
CA GLY A 246 17.72 -10.09 -8.69
C GLY A 246 17.05 -10.45 -10.03
N ARG A 247 17.80 -10.41 -11.15
CA ARG A 247 17.28 -10.87 -12.45
C ARG A 247 17.15 -12.39 -12.53
N LEU A 248 18.10 -13.15 -11.98
CA LEU A 248 17.98 -14.61 -11.84
C LEU A 248 16.76 -14.98 -11.00
N ASP A 249 16.55 -14.32 -9.87
CA ASP A 249 15.40 -14.57 -8.98
C ASP A 249 14.06 -14.29 -9.67
N ALA A 250 13.97 -13.21 -10.45
CA ALA A 250 12.78 -12.84 -11.23
C ALA A 250 12.41 -13.84 -12.35
N ILE A 251 13.31 -14.74 -12.77
CA ILE A 251 12.98 -15.82 -13.71
C ILE A 251 12.09 -16.84 -12.99
N SER A 252 10.80 -16.82 -13.33
CA SER A 252 9.81 -17.80 -12.88
C SER A 252 10.04 -19.15 -13.57
N ILE A 253 10.08 -20.21 -12.78
CA ILE A 253 10.29 -21.59 -13.23
C ILE A 253 9.16 -22.42 -12.63
N ALA A 254 8.46 -23.18 -13.47
CA ALA A 254 7.35 -24.02 -13.01
C ALA A 254 7.85 -25.22 -12.18
N PRO A 255 7.09 -25.69 -11.18
CA PRO A 255 7.42 -26.93 -10.48
C PRO A 255 7.44 -28.11 -11.47
N GLY A 256 8.51 -28.90 -11.44
CA GLY A 256 8.75 -30.02 -12.36
C GLY A 256 9.74 -29.71 -13.50
N TRP A 257 10.16 -28.46 -13.70
CA TRP A 257 11.24 -28.10 -14.64
C TRP A 257 12.63 -28.24 -13.98
N ASP A 258 12.96 -29.46 -13.57
CA ASP A 258 14.16 -29.75 -12.76
C ASP A 258 15.46 -29.30 -13.43
N GLN A 259 15.51 -29.34 -14.77
CA GLN A 259 16.66 -28.84 -15.54
C GLN A 259 16.78 -27.32 -15.43
N ALA A 260 15.68 -26.56 -15.59
CA ALA A 260 15.69 -25.11 -15.42
C ALA A 260 16.04 -24.70 -13.97
N ILE A 261 15.51 -25.42 -12.97
CA ILE A 261 15.83 -25.20 -11.55
C ILE A 261 17.33 -25.39 -11.30
N SER A 262 17.91 -26.50 -11.77
CA SER A 262 19.34 -26.80 -11.61
C SER A 262 20.23 -25.75 -12.29
N VAL A 263 19.87 -25.31 -13.50
CA VAL A 263 20.64 -24.26 -14.21
C VAL A 263 20.57 -22.92 -13.48
N LYS A 264 19.41 -22.55 -12.88
CA LYS A 264 19.28 -21.34 -12.04
C LYS A 264 20.11 -21.44 -10.77
N GLN A 265 20.03 -22.55 -10.04
CA GLN A 265 20.80 -22.77 -8.81
C GLN A 265 22.32 -22.68 -9.06
N ASN A 266 22.81 -23.27 -10.15
CA ASN A 266 24.23 -23.18 -10.54
C ASN A 266 24.65 -21.74 -10.86
N ALA A 267 23.83 -20.97 -11.59
CA ALA A 267 24.11 -19.55 -11.86
C ALA A 267 24.13 -18.71 -10.57
N THR A 268 23.18 -18.95 -9.65
CA THR A 268 23.13 -18.28 -8.34
C THR A 268 24.37 -18.59 -7.48
N ALA A 269 24.82 -19.84 -7.46
CA ALA A 269 26.05 -20.24 -6.75
C ALA A 269 27.31 -19.59 -7.35
N GLU A 270 27.36 -19.39 -8.67
CA GLU A 270 28.42 -18.63 -9.33
C GLU A 270 28.42 -17.14 -8.94
N VAL A 271 27.24 -16.49 -8.80
CA VAL A 271 27.14 -15.11 -8.27
C VAL A 271 27.68 -15.04 -6.84
N GLN A 272 27.22 -15.94 -5.97
CA GLN A 272 27.61 -15.97 -4.55
C GLN A 272 29.12 -16.14 -4.38
N LYS A 273 29.75 -17.02 -5.17
CA LYS A 273 31.20 -17.20 -5.15
C LYS A 273 31.96 -15.92 -5.54
N LEU A 274 31.46 -15.14 -6.49
CA LEU A 274 32.05 -13.85 -6.87
C LEU A 274 31.85 -12.79 -5.77
N LEU A 275 30.68 -12.73 -5.15
CA LEU A 275 30.40 -11.85 -4.00
C LEU A 275 31.35 -12.15 -2.85
N THR A 276 31.47 -13.39 -2.39
CA THR A 276 32.41 -13.77 -1.32
C THR A 276 33.87 -13.47 -1.67
N SER A 277 34.24 -13.54 -2.96
CA SER A 277 35.58 -13.16 -3.42
C SER A 277 35.82 -11.64 -3.30
N LEU A 278 34.81 -10.82 -3.64
CA LEU A 278 34.85 -9.35 -3.45
C LEU A 278 34.79 -8.93 -1.98
N GLU A 279 34.03 -9.63 -1.15
CA GLU A 279 33.94 -9.38 0.30
C GLU A 279 35.25 -9.73 1.01
N SER A 280 35.99 -10.73 0.52
CA SER A 280 37.33 -11.07 1.02
C SER A 280 38.39 -10.01 0.70
N TRP A 281 38.12 -9.13 -0.27
CA TRP A 281 38.93 -7.94 -0.55
C TRP A 281 38.62 -6.86 0.48
N VAL A 282 39.16 -7.02 1.69
CA VAL A 282 39.24 -5.93 2.66
C VAL A 282 40.50 -5.12 2.31
N PRO A 283 40.41 -3.82 1.97
CA PRO A 283 41.59 -3.01 1.78
C PRO A 283 42.38 -2.99 3.08
N ALA A 284 43.62 -3.50 3.05
CA ALA A 284 44.48 -3.54 4.22
C ALA A 284 44.72 -2.11 4.69
N THR A 285 44.09 -1.72 5.80
CA THR A 285 44.30 -0.42 6.44
C THR A 285 45.77 -0.30 6.79
N THR A 286 46.46 0.62 6.12
CA THR A 286 47.92 0.74 6.15
C THR A 286 48.40 1.12 7.56
N THR A 287 48.81 0.11 8.33
CA THR A 287 49.66 0.30 9.52
C THR A 287 51.05 0.74 9.06
N VAL A 288 51.18 2.02 8.70
CA VAL A 288 52.47 2.64 8.39
C VAL A 288 53.13 3.02 9.71
N ASP A 289 54.20 2.30 10.01
CA ASP A 289 55.09 2.60 11.12
C ASP A 289 55.92 3.87 10.80
N GLY A 290 55.98 4.81 11.73
CA GLY A 290 57.02 5.84 11.79
C GLY A 290 57.15 6.83 10.63
N GLY A 291 56.17 7.72 10.43
CA GLY A 291 56.39 8.99 9.70
C GLY A 291 55.15 9.50 8.98
N THR A 292 54.64 10.67 9.36
CA THR A 292 53.42 11.29 8.81
C THR A 292 53.57 11.87 7.41
N PRO A 293 52.71 11.47 6.45
CA PRO A 293 52.17 12.34 5.41
C PRO A 293 50.69 12.63 5.70
N GLN A 294 50.35 13.91 5.73
CA GLN A 294 49.00 14.36 6.09
C GLN A 294 48.03 14.18 4.90
N ALA A 295 47.08 13.25 5.02
CA ALA A 295 45.98 13.13 4.07
C ALA A 295 44.98 14.29 4.25
N PRO A 296 44.48 14.92 3.17
CA PRO A 296 43.59 16.06 3.27
C PRO A 296 42.13 15.63 3.46
N GLY A 297 41.56 15.80 4.66
CA GLY A 297 40.10 15.84 4.81
C GLY A 297 39.53 15.40 6.16
N ALA A 298 40.12 14.38 6.81
CA ALA A 298 39.67 13.94 8.13
C ALA A 298 40.19 14.88 9.23
N GLY A 299 39.31 15.34 10.11
CA GLY A 299 39.71 16.18 11.23
C GLY A 299 40.53 15.39 12.25
N GLU A 300 41.51 16.04 12.89
CA GLU A 300 42.33 15.43 13.95
C GLU A 300 41.48 14.88 15.12
N GLU A 301 40.32 15.50 15.37
CA GLU A 301 39.31 15.04 16.34
C GLU A 301 38.63 13.73 15.94
N GLU A 302 38.46 13.47 14.64
CA GLU A 302 37.77 12.28 14.11
C GLU A 302 38.67 11.03 14.20
N GLN A 303 39.93 11.15 13.80
CA GLN A 303 40.93 10.08 14.00
C GLN A 303 41.10 9.75 15.49
N LYS A 304 41.10 10.78 16.36
CA LYS A 304 41.15 10.61 17.81
C LYS A 304 39.91 9.91 18.38
N ALA A 305 38.72 10.22 17.85
CA ALA A 305 37.48 9.57 18.24
C ALA A 305 37.43 8.09 17.81
N LEU A 306 37.83 7.78 16.56
CA LEU A 306 37.92 6.41 16.06
C LEU A 306 38.94 5.58 16.85
N ALA A 307 40.11 6.14 17.16
CA ALA A 307 41.10 5.50 18.03
C ALA A 307 40.54 5.24 19.44
N SER A 308 39.73 6.14 20.00
CA SER A 308 39.08 5.95 21.30
C SER A 308 38.03 4.83 21.28
N ILE A 309 37.28 4.68 20.18
CA ILE A 309 36.31 3.57 20.02
C ILE A 309 37.05 2.24 19.87
N ALA A 310 38.11 2.18 19.07
CA ALA A 310 38.92 0.97 18.90
C ALA A 310 39.60 0.51 20.20
N ALA A 311 40.08 1.46 21.01
CA ALA A 311 40.65 1.17 22.33
C ALA A 311 39.60 0.60 23.30
N GLU A 312 38.40 1.19 23.39
CA GLU A 312 37.35 0.66 24.29
C GLU A 312 36.78 -0.67 23.77
N MET A 313 36.71 -0.90 22.46
CA MET A 313 36.39 -2.21 21.87
C MET A 313 37.40 -3.29 22.24
N THR A 314 38.70 -2.97 22.20
CA THR A 314 39.77 -3.90 22.60
C THR A 314 39.64 -4.25 24.08
N LYS A 315 39.44 -3.24 24.93
CA LYS A 315 39.22 -3.43 26.37
C LYS A 315 37.96 -4.24 26.70
N VAL A 316 36.85 -3.99 26.02
CA VAL A 316 35.61 -4.78 26.16
C VAL A 316 35.84 -6.23 25.74
N ARG A 317 36.61 -6.47 24.67
CA ARG A 317 37.02 -7.82 24.26
C ARG A 317 37.89 -8.50 25.32
N ASP A 318 38.89 -7.82 25.86
CA ASP A 318 39.81 -8.38 26.86
C ASP A 318 39.13 -8.63 28.22
N GLU A 319 38.10 -7.87 28.58
CA GLU A 319 37.26 -8.10 29.76
C GLU A 319 36.24 -9.24 29.55
N LEU A 320 35.61 -9.33 28.37
CA LEU A 320 34.58 -10.34 28.08
C LEU A 320 35.13 -11.70 27.65
N ALA A 321 36.23 -11.76 26.90
CA ALA A 321 36.79 -13.01 26.41
C ALA A 321 37.10 -14.04 27.52
N PRO A 322 37.79 -13.70 28.63
CA PRO A 322 37.97 -14.63 29.74
C PRO A 322 36.64 -14.96 30.43
N ALA A 323 35.77 -13.98 30.69
CA ALA A 323 34.50 -14.21 31.37
C ALA A 323 33.56 -15.15 30.58
N VAL A 324 33.50 -15.01 29.25
CA VAL A 324 32.76 -15.93 28.36
C VAL A 324 33.45 -17.29 28.27
N SER A 325 34.79 -17.34 28.21
CA SER A 325 35.54 -18.60 28.20
C SER A 325 35.33 -19.41 29.47
N ASP A 326 35.39 -18.76 30.64
CA ASP A 326 35.15 -19.39 31.94
C ASP A 326 33.70 -19.86 32.07
N TYR A 327 32.74 -19.05 31.61
CA TYR A 327 31.31 -19.40 31.56
C TYR A 327 31.01 -20.59 30.63
N LEU A 328 31.77 -20.78 29.55
CA LEU A 328 31.64 -21.91 28.63
C LEU A 328 32.40 -23.18 29.09
N GLN A 329 33.35 -23.05 30.02
CA GLN A 329 34.14 -24.18 30.55
C GLN A 329 33.61 -24.74 31.87
N GLN A 330 32.73 -24.02 32.56
CA GLN A 330 32.05 -24.45 33.79
C GLN A 330 30.58 -24.71 33.47
N GLU A 331 29.88 -25.56 34.25
CA GLU A 331 28.42 -25.53 34.29
C GLU A 331 28.01 -24.31 35.13
N PRO A 332 27.52 -23.21 34.51
CA PRO A 332 27.51 -21.94 35.19
C PRO A 332 26.19 -21.74 35.94
N ASP A 333 26.27 -21.35 37.21
CA ASP A 333 25.08 -21.07 37.99
C ASP A 333 24.38 -19.77 37.52
N ASP A 334 23.15 -19.57 37.98
CA ASP A 334 22.36 -18.38 37.64
C ASP A 334 23.02 -17.06 38.14
N THR A 335 23.90 -17.14 39.15
CA THR A 335 24.70 -16.00 39.63
C THR A 335 25.79 -15.64 38.62
N GLN A 336 26.51 -16.62 38.09
CA GLN A 336 27.52 -16.46 37.04
C GLN A 336 26.87 -15.97 35.74
N ARG A 337 25.69 -16.50 35.37
CA ARG A 337 24.90 -16.02 34.22
C ARG A 337 24.50 -14.55 34.38
N LYS A 338 23.96 -14.16 35.54
CA LYS A 338 23.60 -12.76 35.83
C LYS A 338 24.82 -11.83 35.85
N SER A 339 25.96 -12.30 36.37
CA SER A 339 27.23 -11.56 36.35
C SER A 339 27.71 -11.29 34.91
N LEU A 340 27.68 -12.31 34.04
CA LEU A 340 28.07 -12.18 32.64
C LEU A 340 27.14 -11.23 31.86
N ILE A 341 25.83 -11.33 32.08
CA ILE A 341 24.85 -10.41 31.48
C ILE A 341 25.09 -8.97 31.97
N GLY A 342 25.38 -8.77 33.26
CA GLY A 342 25.76 -7.47 33.81
C GLY A 342 27.01 -6.88 33.15
N LEU A 343 28.05 -7.69 32.95
CA LEU A 343 29.28 -7.34 32.23
C LEU A 343 29.01 -6.96 30.76
N LEU A 344 28.16 -7.71 30.06
CA LEU A 344 27.77 -7.43 28.67
C LEU A 344 27.01 -6.10 28.56
N VAL A 345 26.05 -5.84 29.44
CA VAL A 345 25.29 -4.58 29.49
C VAL A 345 26.21 -3.40 29.85
N GLN A 346 27.09 -3.55 30.84
CA GLN A 346 28.04 -2.50 31.24
C GLN A 346 29.06 -2.19 30.12
N SER A 347 29.45 -3.19 29.33
CA SER A 347 30.30 -3.02 28.16
C SER A 347 29.59 -2.29 27.01
N LEU A 348 28.32 -2.63 26.73
CA LEU A 348 27.48 -1.87 25.80
C LEU A 348 27.34 -0.40 26.19
N MET A 349 27.06 -0.11 27.46
CA MET A 349 26.93 1.28 27.94
C MET A 349 28.23 2.07 27.84
N ARG A 350 29.40 1.42 28.00
CA ARG A 350 30.72 2.05 27.78
C ARG A 350 30.94 2.36 26.31
N LEU A 351 30.70 1.40 25.42
CA LEU A 351 30.83 1.59 23.97
C LEU A 351 29.87 2.67 23.45
N ASP A 352 28.62 2.67 23.90
CA ASP A 352 27.64 3.68 23.49
C ASP A 352 28.04 5.08 23.95
N LYS A 353 28.52 5.22 25.20
CA LYS A 353 29.04 6.49 25.72
C LYS A 353 30.23 7.02 24.92
N THR A 354 31.19 6.17 24.57
CA THR A 354 32.35 6.54 23.76
C THR A 354 31.94 6.86 22.32
N ALA A 355 31.00 6.11 21.74
CA ALA A 355 30.49 6.34 20.40
C ALA A 355 29.62 7.61 20.29
N MET A 356 28.86 7.98 21.33
CA MET A 356 28.09 9.24 21.36
C MET A 356 28.99 10.49 21.40
N GLN A 357 30.27 10.34 21.77
CA GLN A 357 31.27 11.42 21.74
C GLN A 357 31.96 11.55 20.37
N ALA A 358 31.76 10.59 19.47
CA ALA A 358 32.23 10.62 18.08
C ALA A 358 31.15 11.13 17.12
N HIS A 359 31.55 11.84 16.07
CA HIS A 359 30.60 12.27 15.02
C HIS A 359 30.33 11.15 14.00
N TRP A 360 29.70 11.49 12.88
CA TRP A 360 28.79 10.59 12.14
C TRP A 360 29.32 9.20 11.72
N GLU A 361 30.63 9.05 11.44
CA GLU A 361 31.23 7.79 10.99
C GLU A 361 31.29 6.71 12.08
N GLY A 362 31.35 7.13 13.36
CA GLY A 362 31.27 6.23 14.51
C GLY A 362 29.98 5.41 14.57
N ARG A 363 28.95 5.76 13.78
CA ARG A 363 27.67 5.01 13.72
C ARG A 363 27.79 3.65 13.02
N ILE A 364 28.73 3.48 12.09
CA ILE A 364 28.90 2.20 11.37
C ILE A 364 29.52 1.16 12.31
N GLU A 365 30.63 1.50 12.95
CA GLU A 365 31.26 0.57 13.91
C GLU A 365 30.48 0.45 15.23
N ARG A 366 29.70 1.48 15.63
CA ARG A 366 28.66 1.32 16.67
C ARG A 366 27.66 0.24 16.30
N ARG A 367 27.17 0.21 15.06
CA ARG A 367 26.22 -0.82 14.61
C ARG A 367 26.86 -2.20 14.68
N ARG A 368 28.08 -2.36 14.14
CA ARG A 368 28.82 -3.64 14.13
C ARG A 368 29.11 -4.16 15.54
N ALA A 369 29.52 -3.27 16.47
CA ALA A 369 29.76 -3.62 17.86
C ALA A 369 28.47 -4.03 18.60
N VAL A 370 27.36 -3.32 18.37
CA VAL A 370 26.05 -3.65 18.95
C VAL A 370 25.52 -4.97 18.38
N GLU A 371 25.65 -5.21 17.08
CA GLU A 371 25.25 -6.47 16.43
C GLU A 371 26.01 -7.67 17.00
N GLU A 372 27.32 -7.57 17.21
CA GLU A 372 28.12 -8.67 17.77
C GLU A 372 27.77 -8.96 19.25
N VAL A 373 27.53 -7.94 20.08
CA VAL A 373 27.10 -8.18 21.47
C VAL A 373 25.65 -8.71 21.52
N LEU A 374 24.75 -8.25 20.65
CA LEU A 374 23.39 -8.82 20.54
C LEU A 374 23.42 -10.28 20.06
N ARG A 375 24.34 -10.63 19.16
CA ARG A 375 24.60 -12.01 18.73
C ARG A 375 25.06 -12.88 19.88
N LEU A 376 26.00 -12.39 20.70
CA LEU A 376 26.46 -13.10 21.90
C LEU A 376 25.34 -13.27 22.94
N LEU A 377 24.55 -12.22 23.20
CA LEU A 377 23.38 -12.28 24.10
C LEU A 377 22.34 -13.30 23.63
N THR A 378 22.01 -13.34 22.34
CA THR A 378 21.08 -14.35 21.80
C THR A 378 21.62 -15.77 21.93
N THR A 379 22.91 -16.03 21.69
CA THR A 379 23.48 -17.37 21.97
C THR A 379 23.43 -17.75 23.46
N LEU A 380 23.54 -16.80 24.38
CA LEU A 380 23.48 -17.04 25.83
C LEU A 380 22.04 -17.16 26.37
N GLU A 381 21.05 -16.61 25.67
CA GLU A 381 19.63 -16.73 26.02
C GLU A 381 19.05 -18.09 25.60
N TRP A 382 19.61 -18.71 24.55
CA TRP A 382 19.17 -19.99 23.97
C TRP A 382 19.83 -21.26 24.52
N LEU A 383 20.86 -21.13 25.37
CA LEU A 383 21.35 -22.27 26.14
C LEU A 383 20.30 -22.63 27.23
N PRO A 384 19.70 -23.84 27.20
CA PRO A 384 18.84 -24.27 28.29
C PRO A 384 19.71 -24.35 29.55
N ALA A 385 19.20 -23.83 30.67
CA ALA A 385 19.79 -24.13 31.96
C ALA A 385 19.73 -25.66 32.14
N SER A 386 20.87 -26.31 32.40
CA SER A 386 20.84 -27.73 32.72
C SER A 386 20.00 -27.90 33.99
N GLU A 387 19.06 -28.84 33.96
CA GLU A 387 18.19 -29.14 35.09
C GLU A 387 19.05 -29.71 36.23
N SER A 388 19.59 -28.83 37.07
CA SER A 388 20.18 -29.21 38.36
C SER A 388 19.12 -30.03 39.10
N GLY A 389 19.50 -31.20 39.61
CA GLY A 389 18.58 -32.23 40.12
C GLY A 389 17.79 -31.86 41.38
N ALA A 390 16.92 -30.85 41.27
CA ALA A 390 15.82 -30.60 42.17
C ALA A 390 14.64 -31.51 41.79
N ASP A 391 14.07 -32.18 42.78
CA ASP A 391 13.00 -33.17 42.63
C ASP A 391 11.79 -32.58 41.87
N PRO A 392 11.34 -33.13 40.73
CA PRO A 392 10.28 -32.57 39.88
C PRO A 392 8.86 -32.76 40.46
N SER A 393 8.73 -32.79 41.78
CA SER A 393 7.49 -33.06 42.53
C SER A 393 6.73 -31.80 42.94
N HIS A 394 7.19 -30.60 42.56
CA HIS A 394 6.37 -29.38 42.59
C HIS A 394 5.35 -29.38 41.45
N GLY A 395 4.30 -30.20 41.61
CA GLY A 395 3.15 -30.19 40.71
C GLY A 395 2.53 -28.79 40.64
N ILE A 396 2.14 -28.40 39.42
CA ILE A 396 1.53 -27.10 39.12
C ILE A 396 0.42 -26.82 40.13
N SER A 397 0.53 -25.69 40.83
CA SER A 397 -0.47 -25.33 41.84
C SER A 397 -1.82 -25.10 41.16
N ARG A 398 -2.93 -25.42 41.84
CA ARG A 398 -4.27 -25.24 41.26
C ARG A 398 -4.52 -23.80 40.80
N GLU A 399 -3.97 -22.84 41.53
CA GLU A 399 -4.05 -21.40 41.24
C GLU A 399 -3.23 -21.00 40.01
N GLU A 400 -2.07 -21.64 39.79
CA GLU A 400 -1.28 -21.49 38.57
C GLU A 400 -2.02 -22.11 37.36
N GLN A 401 -2.60 -23.30 37.54
CA GLN A 401 -3.40 -23.95 36.50
C GLN A 401 -4.64 -23.13 36.11
N ASP A 402 -5.39 -22.59 37.08
CA ASP A 402 -6.55 -21.71 36.84
C ASP A 402 -6.17 -20.45 36.01
N VAL A 403 -4.89 -20.00 36.07
CA VAL A 403 -4.37 -18.90 35.25
C VAL A 403 -3.89 -19.38 33.88
N ILE A 404 -3.29 -20.56 33.77
CA ILE A 404 -2.96 -21.20 32.48
C ILE A 404 -4.24 -21.41 31.66
N ASP A 405 -5.27 -22.03 32.25
CA ASP A 405 -6.58 -22.28 31.63
C ASP A 405 -7.24 -20.97 31.14
N ARG A 406 -7.04 -19.86 31.87
CA ARG A 406 -7.53 -18.54 31.46
C ARG A 406 -6.77 -17.97 30.26
N ILE A 407 -5.45 -18.11 30.23
CA ILE A 407 -4.60 -17.69 29.11
C ILE A 407 -4.95 -18.49 27.84
N GLU A 408 -5.12 -19.81 27.99
CA GLU A 408 -5.53 -20.70 26.89
C GLU A 408 -6.94 -20.39 26.39
N SER A 409 -7.87 -20.07 27.30
CA SER A 409 -9.24 -19.64 26.93
C SER A 409 -9.24 -18.32 26.15
N GLU A 410 -8.43 -17.33 26.55
CA GLU A 410 -8.27 -16.08 25.77
C GLU A 410 -7.66 -16.35 24.40
N MET A 411 -6.63 -17.20 24.29
CA MET A 411 -6.08 -17.59 22.99
C MET A 411 -7.11 -18.31 22.12
N SER A 412 -7.91 -19.23 22.67
CA SER A 412 -8.98 -19.89 21.93
C SER A 412 -10.06 -18.90 21.47
N ASN A 413 -10.35 -17.85 22.23
CA ASN A 413 -11.28 -16.80 21.84
C ASN A 413 -10.71 -15.94 20.70
N VAL A 414 -9.41 -15.62 20.76
CA VAL A 414 -8.70 -14.92 19.67
C VAL A 414 -8.70 -15.75 18.39
N GLU A 415 -8.34 -17.02 18.46
CA GLU A 415 -8.38 -17.94 17.31
C GLU A 415 -9.79 -18.06 16.72
N LYS A 416 -10.84 -18.18 17.56
CA LYS A 416 -12.24 -18.22 17.08
C LYS A 416 -12.69 -16.91 16.44
N ALA A 417 -12.22 -15.77 16.91
CA ALA A 417 -12.52 -14.47 16.30
C ALA A 417 -11.78 -14.27 14.96
N LEU A 418 -10.58 -14.82 14.83
CA LEU A 418 -9.76 -14.75 13.62
C LEU A 418 -10.14 -15.79 12.56
N ALA A 419 -10.57 -16.99 12.95
CA ALA A 419 -10.83 -18.10 12.04
C ALA A 419 -11.78 -17.75 10.88
N PRO A 420 -12.88 -16.98 11.05
CA PRO A 420 -13.71 -16.52 9.94
C PRO A 420 -12.92 -15.66 8.94
N ALA A 421 -12.17 -14.66 9.44
CA ALA A 421 -11.40 -13.74 8.62
C ALA A 421 -10.25 -14.44 7.89
N VAL A 422 -9.51 -15.31 8.58
CA VAL A 422 -8.41 -16.10 7.98
C VAL A 422 -8.96 -17.10 6.94
N ALA A 423 -10.16 -17.65 7.14
CA ALA A 423 -10.79 -18.58 6.19
C ALA A 423 -11.37 -17.87 4.94
N THR A 424 -11.84 -16.63 5.05
CA THR A 424 -12.32 -15.84 3.90
C THR A 424 -11.16 -15.21 3.12
N PHE A 425 -10.08 -14.81 3.80
CA PHE A 425 -8.97 -14.04 3.21
C PHE A 425 -8.34 -14.63 1.94
N PRO A 426 -8.00 -15.93 1.83
CA PRO A 426 -7.40 -16.48 0.61
C PRO A 426 -8.40 -16.66 -0.54
N ARG A 427 -9.69 -16.33 -0.36
CA ARG A 427 -10.76 -16.48 -1.35
C ARG A 427 -11.36 -15.15 -1.82
N SER A 428 -11.29 -14.09 -1.01
CA SER A 428 -11.68 -12.75 -1.44
C SER A 428 -10.57 -12.09 -2.27
N THR A 429 -10.93 -11.52 -3.42
CA THR A 429 -10.02 -10.60 -4.12
C THR A 429 -9.75 -9.37 -3.25
N PRO A 430 -8.53 -8.78 -3.24
CA PRO A 430 -8.14 -7.73 -2.31
C PRO A 430 -8.89 -6.38 -2.41
N GLN A 431 -9.89 -6.26 -3.30
CA GLN A 431 -10.85 -5.15 -3.34
C GLN A 431 -12.12 -5.38 -2.50
N GLN A 432 -12.34 -6.57 -1.94
CA GLN A 432 -13.59 -6.95 -1.26
C GLN A 432 -13.49 -7.20 0.24
N THR A 433 -12.29 -7.33 0.82
CA THR A 433 -12.14 -7.40 2.28
C THR A 433 -12.39 -6.00 2.85
N ASP A 434 -13.48 -5.84 3.61
CA ASP A 434 -13.94 -4.52 4.03
C ASP A 434 -12.90 -3.87 4.95
N GLU A 435 -12.49 -2.62 4.67
CA GLU A 435 -11.44 -1.93 5.45
C GLU A 435 -11.86 -1.78 6.93
N ARG A 436 -13.17 -1.86 7.18
CA ARG A 436 -13.78 -1.93 8.50
C ARG A 436 -13.48 -3.26 9.22
N GLU A 437 -13.71 -4.41 8.58
CA GLU A 437 -13.43 -5.73 9.17
C GLU A 437 -11.97 -5.85 9.58
N LEU A 438 -11.05 -5.38 8.73
CA LEU A 438 -9.61 -5.43 8.98
C LEU A 438 -9.19 -4.54 10.17
N LYS A 439 -9.86 -3.41 10.38
CA LYS A 439 -9.68 -2.54 11.57
C LYS A 439 -10.30 -3.14 12.82
N ASP A 440 -11.48 -3.73 12.72
CA ASP A 440 -12.15 -4.39 13.83
C ASP A 440 -11.35 -5.63 14.29
N LEU A 441 -10.72 -6.35 13.35
CA LEU A 441 -9.79 -7.44 13.61
C LEU A 441 -8.52 -6.95 14.35
N SER A 442 -7.88 -5.88 13.85
CA SER A 442 -6.69 -5.28 14.51
C SER A 442 -7.01 -4.77 15.91
N ARG A 443 -8.18 -4.15 16.11
CA ARG A 443 -8.68 -3.76 17.45
C ARG A 443 -8.88 -4.99 18.33
N SER A 444 -9.45 -6.08 17.82
CA SER A 444 -9.64 -7.32 18.59
C SER A 444 -8.32 -7.97 19.00
N LEU A 445 -7.29 -7.95 18.14
CA LEU A 445 -5.94 -8.40 18.47
C LEU A 445 -5.32 -7.52 19.58
N PHE A 446 -5.41 -6.19 19.44
CA PHE A 446 -4.91 -5.24 20.42
C PHE A 446 -5.57 -5.40 21.80
N ASP A 447 -6.90 -5.53 21.83
CA ASP A 447 -7.66 -5.75 23.07
C ASP A 447 -7.30 -7.10 23.71
N ALA A 448 -6.92 -8.11 22.92
CA ALA A 448 -6.43 -9.39 23.44
C ALA A 448 -5.04 -9.28 24.09
N VAL A 449 -4.10 -8.53 23.49
CA VAL A 449 -2.81 -8.22 24.13
C VAL A 449 -3.06 -7.52 25.47
N GLN A 450 -3.96 -6.54 25.53
CA GLN A 450 -4.27 -5.85 26.79
C GLN A 450 -4.86 -6.80 27.86
N ARG A 451 -5.73 -7.75 27.48
CA ARG A 451 -6.27 -8.75 28.43
C ARG A 451 -5.19 -9.69 28.94
N LEU A 452 -4.35 -10.23 28.04
CA LEU A 452 -3.17 -11.03 28.42
C LEU A 452 -2.23 -10.25 29.34
N ASP A 453 -2.00 -8.96 29.07
CA ASP A 453 -1.11 -8.12 29.88
C ASP A 453 -1.67 -7.79 31.26
N SER A 454 -2.99 -7.59 31.35
CA SER A 454 -3.71 -7.36 32.61
C SER A 454 -3.76 -8.59 33.53
N THR A 455 -3.46 -9.78 33.01
CA THR A 455 -3.44 -11.03 33.77
C THR A 455 -2.28 -10.99 34.77
N ARG A 456 -2.62 -10.89 36.06
CA ARG A 456 -1.65 -10.96 37.17
C ARG A 456 -1.15 -12.39 37.32
N ILE A 457 0.15 -12.57 37.18
CA ILE A 457 0.84 -13.86 37.34
C ILE A 457 1.83 -13.68 38.50
N ASN A 458 1.87 -14.65 39.43
CA ASN A 458 2.89 -14.63 40.47
C ASN A 458 4.29 -14.82 39.85
N LEU A 459 5.32 -14.19 40.41
CA LEU A 459 6.68 -14.28 39.88
C LEU A 459 7.23 -15.71 39.92
N ASP A 460 6.75 -16.53 40.86
CA ASP A 460 7.18 -17.92 41.03
C ASP A 460 6.46 -18.89 40.06
N TRP A 461 5.38 -18.47 39.40
CA TRP A 461 4.62 -19.30 38.46
C TRP A 461 5.26 -19.29 37.07
N GLU A 462 6.25 -20.17 36.88
CA GLU A 462 6.98 -20.27 35.61
C GLU A 462 6.11 -20.78 34.45
N HIS A 463 5.20 -21.73 34.68
CA HIS A 463 4.35 -22.29 33.63
C HIS A 463 3.37 -21.24 33.12
N ALA A 464 2.72 -20.50 34.02
CA ALA A 464 1.83 -19.39 33.64
C ALA A 464 2.57 -18.25 32.91
N ARG A 465 3.80 -17.91 33.33
CA ARG A 465 4.64 -16.92 32.62
C ARG A 465 5.04 -17.41 31.22
N ASN A 466 5.29 -18.70 31.05
CA ASN A 466 5.60 -19.29 29.74
C ASN A 466 4.37 -19.32 28.82
N ALA A 467 3.20 -19.72 29.35
CA ALA A 467 1.93 -19.65 28.65
C ALA A 467 1.61 -18.23 28.15
N ARG A 468 1.71 -17.21 29.02
CA ARG A 468 1.51 -15.80 28.62
C ARG A 468 2.51 -15.35 27.55
N ARG A 469 3.80 -15.69 27.67
CA ARG A 469 4.81 -15.33 26.65
C ARG A 469 4.50 -15.96 25.29
N ASN A 470 4.06 -17.21 25.26
CA ASN A 470 3.67 -17.88 24.03
C ASN A 470 2.39 -17.29 23.42
N ALA A 471 1.39 -16.97 24.26
CA ALA A 471 0.16 -16.29 23.84
C ALA A 471 0.44 -14.91 23.21
N VAL A 472 1.24 -14.06 23.87
CA VAL A 472 1.62 -12.74 23.34
C VAL A 472 2.35 -12.88 21.99
N ARG A 473 3.35 -13.78 21.90
CA ARG A 473 4.06 -14.04 20.62
C ARG A 473 3.14 -14.50 19.50
N ALA A 474 2.13 -15.32 19.80
CA ALA A 474 1.15 -15.76 18.82
C ALA A 474 0.29 -14.58 18.31
N VAL A 475 -0.18 -13.71 19.22
CA VAL A 475 -0.94 -12.50 18.86
C VAL A 475 -0.07 -11.50 18.07
N GLU A 476 1.20 -11.31 18.45
CA GLU A 476 2.17 -10.49 17.71
C GLU A 476 2.46 -11.05 16.31
N ALA A 477 2.57 -12.38 16.16
CA ALA A 477 2.73 -13.03 14.87
C ALA A 477 1.49 -12.86 13.97
N LEU A 478 0.29 -12.93 14.54
CA LEU A 478 -0.97 -12.68 13.83
C LEU A 478 -1.13 -11.21 13.43
N GLN A 479 -0.78 -10.26 14.31
CA GLN A 479 -0.73 -8.84 13.96
C GLN A 479 0.32 -8.57 12.88
N SER A 480 1.50 -9.20 12.95
CA SER A 480 2.54 -9.10 11.92
C SER A 480 2.08 -9.70 10.57
N GLN A 481 1.30 -10.79 10.58
CA GLN A 481 0.67 -11.31 9.37
C GLN A 481 -0.37 -10.34 8.81
N LEU A 482 -1.20 -9.73 9.67
CA LEU A 482 -2.21 -8.72 9.31
C LEU A 482 -1.57 -7.47 8.69
N ASP A 483 -0.45 -7.01 9.24
CA ASP A 483 0.33 -5.86 8.73
C ASP A 483 1.16 -6.19 7.48
N ALA A 484 1.54 -7.47 7.31
CA ALA A 484 2.22 -7.99 6.13
C ALA A 484 1.26 -8.37 4.99
N LEU A 485 -0.06 -8.39 5.24
CA LEU A 485 -1.03 -8.38 4.14
C LEU A 485 -0.73 -7.19 3.25
N PRO A 486 -0.80 -7.34 1.91
CA PRO A 486 -0.30 -6.32 1.01
C PRO A 486 -1.09 -5.02 1.15
N SER A 487 -0.54 -4.08 1.94
CA SER A 487 -1.05 -2.72 2.10
C SER A 487 -1.38 -2.17 0.72
N CYS A 488 -2.67 -1.86 0.52
CA CYS A 488 -3.34 -1.61 -0.76
C CYS A 488 -2.35 -1.44 -1.93
N THR A 489 -2.15 -2.48 -2.73
CA THR A 489 -1.17 -2.49 -3.83
C THR A 489 -1.36 -1.29 -4.78
N GLU A 490 -2.59 -0.81 -4.91
CA GLU A 490 -2.95 0.42 -5.61
C GLU A 490 -2.36 1.71 -4.98
N GLU A 491 -2.31 1.87 -3.64
CA GLU A 491 -1.62 3.01 -3.01
C GLU A 491 -0.12 2.92 -3.31
N GLN A 492 0.49 1.74 -3.13
CA GLN A 492 1.94 1.57 -3.34
C GLN A 492 2.35 1.77 -4.81
N ASP A 493 1.56 1.31 -5.77
CA ASP A 493 1.79 1.57 -7.18
C ASP A 493 1.49 3.04 -7.56
N THR A 494 0.58 3.70 -6.84
CA THR A 494 0.34 5.14 -7.01
C THR A 494 1.47 5.98 -6.43
N LEU A 495 2.03 5.59 -5.28
CA LEU A 495 3.27 6.16 -4.72
C LEU A 495 4.44 6.02 -5.72
N LYS A 496 4.62 4.84 -6.33
CA LYS A 496 5.62 4.64 -7.41
C LYS A 496 5.39 5.55 -8.61
N LYS A 497 4.13 5.78 -9.04
CA LYS A 497 3.81 6.71 -10.14
C LYS A 497 4.15 8.16 -9.78
N ILE A 498 3.78 8.61 -8.57
CA ILE A 498 4.13 9.95 -8.07
C ILE A 498 5.65 10.12 -8.05
N GLU A 499 6.38 9.16 -7.49
CA GLU A 499 7.85 9.22 -7.41
C GLU A 499 8.48 9.20 -8.80
N ALA A 500 8.04 8.34 -9.72
CA ALA A 500 8.54 8.33 -11.10
C ALA A 500 8.33 9.68 -11.82
N HIS A 501 7.18 10.34 -11.62
CA HIS A 501 6.95 11.69 -12.14
C HIS A 501 7.85 12.73 -11.47
N ARG A 502 8.08 12.63 -10.16
CA ARG A 502 9.00 13.49 -9.41
C ARG A 502 10.44 13.34 -9.89
N SER A 503 10.97 12.13 -9.96
CA SER A 503 12.32 11.86 -10.45
C SER A 503 12.49 12.32 -11.91
N HIS A 504 11.47 12.19 -12.75
CA HIS A 504 11.49 12.71 -14.12
C HIS A 504 11.62 14.24 -14.19
N VAL A 505 10.90 14.97 -13.32
CA VAL A 505 11.02 16.42 -13.17
C VAL A 505 12.42 16.81 -12.70
N GLN A 506 12.93 16.14 -11.67
CA GLN A 506 14.26 16.39 -11.12
C GLN A 506 15.36 16.13 -12.15
N PHE A 507 15.26 15.03 -12.90
CA PHE A 507 16.28 14.63 -13.86
C PHE A 507 16.29 15.50 -15.12
N LEU A 508 15.13 15.83 -15.70
CA LEU A 508 15.06 16.57 -16.97
C LEU A 508 14.97 18.08 -16.79
N TYR A 509 14.13 18.57 -15.88
CA TYR A 509 13.80 20.00 -15.83
C TYR A 509 14.68 20.77 -14.86
N PHE A 510 15.15 20.16 -13.76
CA PHE A 510 16.03 20.85 -12.81
C PHE A 510 17.35 21.34 -13.47
N PRO A 511 18.07 20.53 -14.26
CA PRO A 511 19.28 21.00 -14.96
C PRO A 511 18.97 22.07 -16.01
N ALA A 512 17.85 21.94 -16.73
CA ALA A 512 17.46 22.88 -17.78
C ALA A 512 17.03 24.24 -17.22
N VAL A 513 16.28 24.27 -16.11
CA VAL A 513 15.94 25.50 -15.38
C VAL A 513 17.19 26.13 -14.78
N SER A 514 18.11 25.34 -14.21
CA SER A 514 19.40 25.84 -13.70
C SER A 514 20.25 26.48 -14.82
N ALA A 515 20.35 25.84 -15.98
CA ALA A 515 21.05 26.40 -17.15
C ALA A 515 20.39 27.69 -17.66
N TYR A 516 19.06 27.75 -17.70
CA TYR A 516 18.31 28.97 -18.04
C TYR A 516 18.57 30.11 -17.04
N LEU A 517 18.66 29.82 -15.73
CA LEU A 517 18.97 30.84 -14.72
C LEU A 517 20.39 31.41 -14.87
N GLY A 518 21.32 30.65 -15.44
CA GLY A 518 22.66 31.12 -15.80
C GLY A 518 22.70 31.95 -17.10
N ASN A 519 21.78 31.71 -18.05
CA ASN A 519 21.69 32.44 -19.32
C ASN A 519 20.22 32.62 -19.75
N PRO A 520 19.52 33.66 -19.25
CA PRO A 520 18.08 33.80 -19.45
C PRO A 520 17.72 34.13 -20.90
N ASN A 521 17.05 33.18 -21.56
CA ASN A 521 16.54 33.30 -22.92
C ASN A 521 15.01 33.16 -22.90
N GLU A 522 14.29 34.19 -23.34
CA GLU A 522 12.81 34.24 -23.32
C GLU A 522 12.16 33.06 -24.07
N LYS A 523 12.77 32.58 -25.16
CA LYS A 523 12.26 31.41 -25.90
C LYS A 523 12.36 30.13 -25.07
N GLU A 524 13.45 29.97 -24.32
CA GLU A 524 13.65 28.81 -23.45
C GLU A 524 12.81 28.92 -22.17
N ARG A 525 12.58 30.15 -21.65
CA ARG A 525 11.66 30.44 -20.55
C ARG A 525 10.26 29.90 -20.85
N LEU A 526 9.70 30.27 -22.01
CA LEU A 526 8.38 29.84 -22.44
C LEU A 526 8.30 28.31 -22.64
N ARG A 527 9.32 27.72 -23.27
CA ARG A 527 9.44 26.26 -23.45
C ARG A 527 9.46 25.51 -22.12
N LEU A 528 10.26 25.97 -21.16
CA LEU A 528 10.37 25.34 -19.84
C LEU A 528 9.10 25.55 -19.00
N SER A 529 8.44 26.72 -19.08
CA SER A 529 7.18 26.95 -18.36
C SER A 529 6.07 26.03 -18.85
N GLU A 530 5.99 25.77 -20.17
CA GLU A 530 5.04 24.84 -20.77
C GLU A 530 5.31 23.39 -20.34
N LEU A 531 6.57 22.94 -20.36
CA LEU A 531 6.94 21.60 -19.93
C LEU A 531 6.68 21.35 -18.43
N LEU A 532 6.92 22.35 -17.57
CA LEU A 532 6.58 22.27 -16.15
C LEU A 532 5.06 22.31 -15.92
N PHE A 533 4.30 23.05 -16.73
CA PHE A 533 2.84 23.07 -16.67
C PHE A 533 2.25 21.69 -17.01
N GLN A 534 2.70 21.06 -18.09
CA GLN A 534 2.32 19.69 -18.44
C GLN A 534 2.75 18.66 -17.36
N ALA A 535 3.81 18.92 -16.60
CA ALA A 535 4.21 18.08 -15.48
C ALA A 535 3.27 18.22 -14.26
N LEU A 536 2.76 19.43 -13.98
CA LEU A 536 1.72 19.66 -12.98
C LEU A 536 0.42 18.95 -13.36
N GLU A 537 -0.06 19.10 -14.60
CA GLU A 537 -1.29 18.43 -15.07
C GLU A 537 -1.21 16.90 -14.93
N ARG A 538 -0.05 16.30 -15.22
CA ARG A 538 0.18 14.85 -15.02
C ARG A 538 0.14 14.45 -13.55
N LEU A 539 0.71 15.26 -12.65
CA LEU A 539 0.66 15.00 -11.21
C LEU A 539 -0.77 15.16 -10.67
N ASP A 540 -1.48 16.21 -11.03
CA ASP A 540 -2.86 16.44 -10.58
C ASP A 540 -3.86 15.42 -11.14
N GLY A 541 -3.60 14.89 -12.35
CA GLY A 541 -4.33 13.77 -12.95
C GLY A 541 -4.19 12.44 -12.20
N ILE A 542 -3.26 12.31 -11.25
CA ILE A 542 -3.15 11.12 -10.39
C ILE A 542 -4.29 11.14 -9.37
N MET A 543 -5.32 10.33 -9.64
CA MET A 543 -6.45 10.09 -8.73
C MET A 543 -5.97 9.40 -7.44
N LEU A 544 -6.37 9.94 -6.28
CA LEU A 544 -5.98 9.45 -4.96
C LEU A 544 -7.23 9.15 -4.14
N GLN A 545 -7.29 7.98 -3.51
CA GLN A 545 -8.41 7.63 -2.65
C GLN A 545 -8.43 8.47 -1.35
N PRO A 546 -9.61 8.70 -0.73
CA PRO A 546 -9.74 9.47 0.52
C PRO A 546 -8.96 8.92 1.72
N GLY A 547 -8.58 7.64 1.71
CA GLY A 547 -7.74 7.00 2.74
C GLY A 547 -6.24 7.29 2.61
N TRP A 548 -5.72 7.47 1.39
CA TRP A 548 -4.28 7.49 1.07
C TRP A 548 -3.59 8.79 1.51
N LYS A 549 -3.34 8.91 2.81
CA LYS A 549 -2.68 10.09 3.43
C LYS A 549 -1.23 10.22 2.93
N LYS A 550 -0.51 9.10 2.78
CA LYS A 550 0.89 9.08 2.33
C LYS A 550 1.00 9.50 0.86
N ALA A 551 0.18 8.94 -0.02
CA ALA A 551 0.18 9.33 -1.43
C ALA A 551 -0.21 10.80 -1.65
N ARG A 552 -1.20 11.33 -0.90
CA ARG A 552 -1.53 12.77 -0.96
C ARG A 552 -0.39 13.67 -0.48
N ALA A 553 0.34 13.27 0.55
CA ALA A 553 1.51 14.00 1.02
C ALA A 553 2.62 14.05 -0.04
N GLN A 554 2.99 12.90 -0.62
CA GLN A 554 4.01 12.84 -1.67
C GLN A 554 3.59 13.57 -2.96
N ARG A 555 2.34 13.44 -3.41
CA ARG A 555 1.84 14.19 -4.58
C ARG A 555 1.94 15.70 -4.35
N LYS A 556 1.56 16.17 -3.15
CA LYS A 556 1.67 17.59 -2.76
C LYS A 556 3.12 18.06 -2.71
N GLU A 557 4.05 17.21 -2.25
CA GLU A 557 5.49 17.51 -2.27
C GLU A 557 6.01 17.68 -3.70
N ALA A 558 5.70 16.73 -4.60
CA ALA A 558 6.09 16.80 -6.01
C ALA A 558 5.47 18.02 -6.74
N VAL A 559 4.19 18.33 -6.48
CA VAL A 559 3.52 19.53 -7.01
C VAL A 559 4.21 20.82 -6.52
N ASN A 560 4.53 20.92 -5.23
CA ASN A 560 5.27 22.06 -4.69
C ASN A 560 6.68 22.20 -5.31
N GLU A 561 7.32 21.08 -5.65
CA GLU A 561 8.64 21.07 -6.29
C GLU A 561 8.57 21.61 -7.73
N VAL A 562 7.59 21.17 -8.53
CA VAL A 562 7.35 21.73 -9.87
C VAL A 562 6.94 23.21 -9.81
N GLN A 563 6.10 23.60 -8.85
CA GLN A 563 5.69 25.00 -8.68
C GLN A 563 6.88 25.91 -8.36
N ARG A 564 7.81 25.49 -7.48
CA ARG A 564 9.05 26.24 -7.22
C ARG A 564 9.90 26.43 -8.47
N LEU A 565 9.94 25.44 -9.37
CA LEU A 565 10.63 25.58 -10.65
C LEU A 565 9.93 26.58 -11.58
N GLN A 566 8.59 26.61 -11.61
CA GLN A 566 7.85 27.64 -12.36
C GLN A 566 8.06 29.04 -11.78
N ASP A 567 8.02 29.19 -10.46
CA ASP A 567 8.22 30.47 -9.78
C ASP A 567 9.62 31.04 -10.07
N ASN A 568 10.63 30.18 -10.22
CA ASN A 568 11.98 30.57 -10.66
C ASN A 568 12.05 31.03 -12.13
N LEU A 569 11.11 30.60 -13.00
CA LEU A 569 10.98 31.05 -14.38
C LEU A 569 10.11 32.32 -14.54
N ALA A 570 9.44 32.76 -13.48
CA ALA A 570 8.68 34.00 -13.52
C ALA A 570 9.61 35.19 -13.81
N PRO A 571 9.22 36.14 -14.69
CA PRO A 571 10.03 37.30 -14.96
C PRO A 571 10.20 38.11 -13.67
N LYS A 572 11.44 38.25 -13.20
CA LYS A 572 11.77 39.14 -12.08
C LYS A 572 11.33 40.55 -12.46
N SER A 573 10.31 41.07 -11.79
CA SER A 573 9.78 42.42 -12.04
C SER A 573 10.95 43.41 -12.11
N PRO A 574 11.01 44.27 -13.15
CA PRO A 574 12.12 45.19 -13.31
C PRO A 574 12.25 46.07 -12.05
N PRO A 575 13.47 46.33 -11.56
CA PRO A 575 13.66 47.17 -10.39
C PRO A 575 13.04 48.55 -10.66
N ASN A 576 12.25 49.05 -9.69
CA ASN A 576 11.50 50.29 -9.81
C ASN A 576 12.36 51.44 -10.37
N TYR A 577 12.06 51.86 -11.60
CA TYR A 577 12.57 53.14 -12.11
C TYR A 577 11.93 54.28 -11.31
N THR A 578 12.77 55.13 -10.73
CA THR A 578 12.37 56.29 -9.93
C THR A 578 11.69 57.35 -10.80
N ALA A 579 10.59 57.93 -10.27
CA ALA A 579 9.73 58.83 -11.01
C ALA A 579 10.20 60.30 -10.99
N ALA A 580 9.88 61.03 -12.06
CA ALA A 580 9.93 62.50 -12.15
C ALA A 580 8.62 63.06 -12.76
N SER A 581 8.15 64.21 -12.27
CA SER A 581 6.83 64.84 -12.57
C SER A 581 6.82 65.62 -13.92
N ALA A 582 5.71 66.11 -14.51
CA ALA A 582 4.27 66.25 -14.19
C ALA A 582 3.49 66.44 -15.54
N PRO A 583 2.24 66.99 -15.65
CA PRO A 583 1.12 67.16 -14.70
C PRO A 583 -0.28 66.70 -15.22
N THR A 584 -1.18 66.37 -14.26
CA THR A 584 -2.65 66.51 -14.21
C THR A 584 -3.58 66.25 -15.42
N ALA A 585 -4.33 65.14 -15.37
CA ALA A 585 -5.75 65.02 -15.78
C ALA A 585 -6.48 63.96 -14.88
N PRO A 586 -7.81 64.02 -14.66
CA PRO A 586 -8.45 63.39 -13.48
C PRO A 586 -9.37 62.17 -13.86
N PRO A 587 -10.14 61.52 -12.96
CA PRO A 587 -9.69 60.22 -12.45
C PRO A 587 -10.75 59.10 -12.41
N VAL A 588 -10.38 57.86 -12.75
CA VAL A 588 -11.09 56.65 -12.26
C VAL A 588 -10.09 55.56 -11.87
N ARG A 589 -10.06 55.21 -10.59
CA ARG A 589 -9.65 53.88 -10.07
C ARG A 589 -10.91 53.20 -9.53
N PRO A 590 -11.00 51.87 -9.59
CA PRO A 590 -10.68 51.14 -8.36
C PRO A 590 -9.67 49.98 -8.69
N PRO A 591 -9.30 49.06 -7.76
CA PRO A 591 -7.98 49.22 -7.15
C PRO A 591 -7.21 47.91 -6.90
N GLN A 592 -5.93 47.82 -7.28
CA GLN A 592 -5.07 46.65 -7.00
C GLN A 592 -4.94 46.29 -5.50
N ASN A 593 -5.29 47.20 -4.57
CA ASN A 593 -5.35 46.92 -3.13
C ASN A 593 -6.59 46.12 -2.67
N ASN A 594 -7.73 46.16 -3.39
CA ASN A 594 -8.89 45.36 -2.98
C ASN A 594 -8.60 43.87 -3.14
N THR A 595 -7.91 43.47 -4.21
CA THR A 595 -7.44 42.10 -4.43
C THR A 595 -6.49 41.64 -3.32
N GLN A 596 -5.61 42.51 -2.81
CA GLN A 596 -4.73 42.17 -1.68
C GLN A 596 -5.49 42.04 -0.35
N ARG A 597 -6.50 42.88 -0.11
CA ARG A 597 -7.38 42.75 1.07
C ARG A 597 -8.20 41.47 1.01
N GLU A 598 -8.77 41.17 -0.15
CA GLU A 598 -9.53 39.94 -0.42
C GLU A 598 -8.66 38.70 -0.18
N GLN A 599 -7.49 38.61 -0.81
CA GLN A 599 -6.55 37.50 -0.62
C GLN A 599 -6.10 37.36 0.85
N LYS A 600 -5.99 38.47 1.60
CA LYS A 600 -5.68 38.42 3.03
C LYS A 600 -6.85 37.83 3.83
N VAL A 601 -8.09 38.21 3.53
CA VAL A 601 -9.29 37.65 4.17
C VAL A 601 -9.50 36.19 3.79
N GLN A 602 -9.32 35.80 2.52
CA GLN A 602 -9.33 34.40 2.07
C GLN A 602 -8.33 33.53 2.84
N LYS A 603 -7.09 34.01 3.05
CA LYS A 603 -6.06 33.29 3.82
C LYS A 603 -6.44 33.09 5.29
N VAL A 604 -7.08 34.08 5.93
CA VAL A 604 -7.56 33.90 7.31
C VAL A 604 -8.77 32.96 7.34
N LEU A 605 -9.68 33.04 6.37
CA LEU A 605 -10.88 32.22 6.29
C LEU A 605 -10.57 30.74 6.03
N ALA A 606 -9.59 30.44 5.17
CA ALA A 606 -9.05 29.09 4.99
C ALA A 606 -8.36 28.53 6.25
N SER A 607 -7.70 29.40 7.03
CA SER A 607 -7.10 29.04 8.33
C SER A 607 -8.16 28.72 9.38
N GLU A 608 -9.22 29.53 9.50
CA GLU A 608 -10.34 29.22 10.41
C GLU A 608 -11.10 27.97 9.98
N ARG A 609 -11.37 27.75 8.68
CA ARG A 609 -11.96 26.48 8.20
C ARG A 609 -11.13 25.24 8.56
N SER A 610 -9.81 25.34 8.51
CA SER A 610 -8.93 24.24 8.93
C SER A 610 -9.10 23.93 10.43
N LYS A 611 -9.31 24.97 11.26
CA LYS A 611 -9.60 24.81 12.69
C LYS A 611 -11.01 24.27 12.94
N ILE A 612 -12.02 24.71 12.18
CA ILE A 612 -13.40 24.21 12.24
C ILE A 612 -13.43 22.72 11.88
N THR A 613 -12.67 22.29 10.87
CA THR A 613 -12.51 20.87 10.51
C THR A 613 -11.90 20.06 11.66
N LEU A 614 -10.89 20.60 12.36
CA LEU A 614 -10.30 19.95 13.53
C LEU A 614 -11.26 19.92 14.74
N LEU A 615 -12.05 20.97 14.94
CA LEU A 615 -13.11 20.99 15.95
C LEU A 615 -14.21 19.98 15.60
N SER A 616 -14.56 19.79 14.32
CA SER A 616 -15.49 18.74 13.88
C SER A 616 -15.03 17.35 14.28
N LEU A 617 -13.75 17.03 14.05
CA LEU A 617 -13.17 15.74 14.42
C LEU A 617 -13.07 15.58 15.95
N ALA A 618 -12.76 16.66 16.68
CA ALA A 618 -12.75 16.63 18.14
C ALA A 618 -14.15 16.39 18.70
N VAL A 619 -15.18 17.12 18.23
CA VAL A 619 -16.58 16.91 18.62
C VAL A 619 -17.01 15.48 18.32
N GLN A 620 -16.72 14.94 17.14
CA GLN A 620 -17.04 13.55 16.79
C GLN A 620 -16.37 12.55 17.74
N TYR A 621 -15.09 12.73 18.08
CA TYR A 621 -14.36 11.88 19.02
C TYR A 621 -14.89 11.96 20.47
N TYR A 622 -15.23 13.16 20.96
CA TYR A 622 -15.71 13.37 22.33
C TYR A 622 -17.21 13.11 22.50
N LEU A 623 -17.97 12.91 21.41
CA LEU A 623 -19.33 12.38 21.48
C LEU A 623 -19.36 10.87 21.79
N GLU A 624 -18.36 10.12 21.36
CA GLU A 624 -18.22 8.68 21.67
C GLU A 624 -17.82 8.42 23.13
N LYS A 625 -17.27 9.42 23.85
CA LYS A 625 -16.84 9.31 25.25
C LYS A 625 -17.25 10.56 26.05
N PRO A 626 -18.44 10.56 26.69
CA PRO A 626 -18.99 11.76 27.30
C PRO A 626 -18.22 12.21 28.55
N ASN A 627 -17.57 13.38 28.43
CA ASN A 627 -16.96 14.10 29.55
C ASN A 627 -17.47 15.56 29.53
N GLU A 628 -18.30 15.94 30.50
CA GLU A 628 -18.94 17.28 30.55
C GLU A 628 -17.92 18.43 30.52
N LYS A 629 -16.75 18.24 31.16
CA LYS A 629 -15.68 19.24 31.19
C LYS A 629 -15.05 19.47 29.82
N GLU A 630 -15.02 18.45 28.98
CA GLU A 630 -14.53 18.55 27.60
C GLU A 630 -15.61 19.05 26.65
N ARG A 631 -16.90 18.70 26.86
CA ARG A 631 -18.03 19.30 26.14
C ARG A 631 -18.12 20.82 26.35
N ALA A 632 -18.04 21.28 27.60
CA ALA A 632 -18.02 22.71 27.91
C ALA A 632 -16.84 23.43 27.21
N ARG A 633 -15.64 22.84 27.27
CA ARG A 633 -14.44 23.36 26.61
C ARG A 633 -14.56 23.41 25.07
N LEU A 634 -15.22 22.42 24.46
CA LEU A 634 -15.47 22.41 23.02
C LEU A 634 -16.50 23.47 22.62
N SER A 635 -17.56 23.67 23.42
CA SER A 635 -18.53 24.74 23.20
C SER A 635 -17.88 26.14 23.28
N ASP A 636 -17.00 26.38 24.26
CA ASP A 636 -16.22 27.63 24.35
C ASP A 636 -15.32 27.86 23.11
N LEU A 637 -14.78 26.79 22.52
CA LEU A 637 -13.94 26.85 21.33
C LEU A 637 -14.74 27.08 20.05
N LEU A 638 -15.96 26.51 19.91
CA LEU A 638 -16.88 26.82 18.82
C LEU A 638 -17.36 28.27 18.89
N LEU A 639 -17.69 28.78 20.08
CA LEU A 639 -18.07 30.18 20.28
C LEU A 639 -16.92 31.13 19.87
N GLN A 640 -15.69 30.86 20.30
CA GLN A 640 -14.51 31.62 19.90
C GLN A 640 -14.21 31.55 18.39
N ALA A 641 -14.51 30.43 17.72
CA ALA A 641 -14.38 30.31 16.27
C ALA A 641 -15.42 31.16 15.54
N THR A 642 -16.66 31.16 16.04
CA THR A 642 -17.78 31.96 15.52
C THR A 642 -17.47 33.47 15.61
N GLU A 643 -17.05 33.96 16.78
CA GLU A 643 -16.66 35.37 16.96
C GLU A 643 -15.49 35.80 16.06
N ARG A 644 -14.57 34.88 15.73
CA ARG A 644 -13.43 35.18 14.84
C ARG A 644 -13.87 35.27 13.38
N LEU A 645 -14.82 34.43 12.94
CA LEU A 645 -15.45 34.61 11.64
C LEU A 645 -16.23 35.92 11.57
N ASP A 646 -16.98 36.29 12.60
CA ASP A 646 -17.76 37.56 12.63
C ASP A 646 -16.87 38.76 12.34
N ARG A 647 -15.70 38.81 12.98
CA ARG A 647 -14.71 39.90 12.84
C ARG A 647 -14.03 39.95 11.46
N LEU A 648 -14.24 38.99 10.55
CA LEU A 648 -13.71 39.07 9.18
C LEU A 648 -14.54 40.04 8.32
N PRO A 649 -13.95 41.16 7.86
CA PRO A 649 -14.64 42.10 6.98
C PRO A 649 -14.70 41.50 5.57
N VAL A 650 -15.90 41.14 5.11
CA VAL A 650 -16.13 40.70 3.72
C VAL A 650 -16.86 41.82 3.02
N GLU A 651 -16.20 42.46 2.05
CA GLU A 651 -16.75 43.60 1.29
C GLU A 651 -17.68 43.10 0.15
N SER A 652 -18.68 43.90 -0.21
CA SER A 652 -19.61 43.58 -1.31
C SER A 652 -18.85 43.45 -2.64
N GLY A 653 -18.93 42.29 -3.28
CA GLY A 653 -18.16 41.93 -4.48
C GLY A 653 -17.14 40.81 -4.25
N TRP A 654 -16.85 40.44 -3.00
CA TRP A 654 -16.07 39.23 -2.68
C TRP A 654 -17.00 38.02 -2.52
N GLU A 655 -17.66 37.63 -3.60
CA GLU A 655 -18.70 36.59 -3.60
C GLU A 655 -18.16 35.25 -3.07
N ILE A 656 -16.95 34.87 -3.49
CA ILE A 656 -16.25 33.67 -3.03
C ILE A 656 -16.00 33.72 -1.51
N CYS A 657 -15.51 34.85 -1.00
CA CYS A 657 -15.28 35.03 0.45
C CYS A 657 -16.58 34.97 1.25
N THR A 658 -17.66 35.52 0.70
CA THR A 658 -18.99 35.54 1.32
C THR A 658 -19.57 34.14 1.42
N GLN A 659 -19.54 33.40 0.30
CA GLN A 659 -20.03 32.02 0.22
C GLN A 659 -19.23 31.10 1.15
N GLU A 660 -17.90 31.25 1.17
CA GLU A 660 -17.02 30.44 2.01
C GLU A 660 -17.21 30.75 3.51
N LYS A 661 -17.40 32.03 3.87
CA LYS A 661 -17.73 32.46 5.24
C LYS A 661 -19.08 31.88 5.68
N HIS A 662 -20.11 31.95 4.84
CA HIS A 662 -21.44 31.43 5.15
C HIS A 662 -21.43 29.93 5.43
N LYS A 663 -20.80 29.14 4.54
CA LYS A 663 -20.66 27.69 4.74
C LYS A 663 -19.86 27.34 6.00
N ALA A 664 -18.85 28.14 6.38
CA ALA A 664 -18.12 27.94 7.64
C ALA A 664 -18.99 28.18 8.90
N TYR A 665 -19.98 29.09 8.85
CA TYR A 665 -20.97 29.20 9.93
C TYR A 665 -21.94 28.02 9.95
N THR A 666 -22.39 27.53 8.78
CA THR A 666 -23.26 26.35 8.72
C THR A 666 -22.58 25.14 9.37
N GLU A 667 -21.31 24.90 9.03
CA GLU A 667 -20.48 23.86 9.65
C GLU A 667 -20.33 24.07 11.17
N LEU A 668 -20.13 25.30 11.65
CA LEU A 668 -20.05 25.60 13.10
C LEU A 668 -21.38 25.40 13.84
N GLN A 669 -22.50 25.81 13.25
CA GLN A 669 -23.83 25.62 13.83
C GLN A 669 -24.16 24.13 13.93
N GLU A 670 -23.92 23.36 12.87
CA GLU A 670 -24.08 21.90 12.88
C GLU A 670 -23.20 21.19 13.93
N LEU A 671 -22.07 21.78 14.33
CA LEU A 671 -21.24 21.26 15.41
C LEU A 671 -21.75 21.67 16.78
N GLN A 672 -22.24 22.90 16.94
CA GLN A 672 -22.84 23.36 18.18
C GLN A 672 -24.11 22.54 18.50
N ASP A 673 -24.96 22.31 17.50
CA ASP A 673 -26.17 21.48 17.58
C ASP A 673 -25.89 19.99 17.85
N LYS A 674 -24.63 19.55 17.66
CA LYS A 674 -24.16 18.18 18.01
C LYS A 674 -23.53 18.10 19.40
N ILE A 675 -23.10 19.22 20.00
CA ILE A 675 -22.56 19.24 21.38
C ILE A 675 -23.68 19.33 22.41
N VAL A 676 -24.75 20.08 22.09
CA VAL A 676 -25.98 20.23 22.90
C VAL A 676 -26.76 18.92 22.95
#